data_AF-A0A2S0I6K3-F1
#
_entry.id   AF-A0A2S0I6K3-F1
#
_cell.length_a   1.000
_cell.length_b   1.000
_cell.length_c   1.000
_cell.angle_alpha   90.00
_cell.angle_beta   90.00
_cell.angle_gamma   90.00
#
_symmetry.space_group_name_H-M   'P 1'
#
loop_
_entity.id
_entity.type
_entity.pdbx_description
1 polymer ?
#
loop_
_entity_poly.entity_id
_entity_poly.type
_entity_poly.pdbx_seq_one_letter_code
_entity_poly.pdbx_strand_id
1 'polypeptide(L)'
;MKISRFYGANTRDVMRQVREALGPDALIVSNRSVDGGIEVLATVDGAFDDAPQQQTPPREAPAYAPPARSIAAYQSAYAASAQPEIEPSPAEFTPAAPQPVPVAPSPVAAMPAAPQPAAPMPATPQPAAPVRVELPPLAPAVRMTPPPAMPERMATASAPAAAMAAAPATAYRAPQGYAAPPAPVQAPASPQAFAPVQAPAMPPAAPAQPATRHAAPPMGRTPDAPVRPPQGLPPANLPADTAAGLQDAISALRGAMESRMDGLLWGGRQGPGREPAGAALFRSLLDAGFSTKLVRTLVERLPQGLSTEAALSWARNELVTHLPVVRSEDEFLAGGVYALVGPTGVGKTTTLAKLAARCVAREGREQVAMLTTDLFRIGALEQLQIYGRLMGVPAHSVRDAGELRRILAELGNRKIVLIDTTGISQRDRLVAEQASMLCNAGKPVRRLLVLNAASQGDTLDEVAHAYRNGVGEDVAGCIITKLDEATRLGAALDTAIRHRLPIHYMSVGQKVPEHMELARADVLIDRAFSMVERARALYTPSEADLASLVSSSREPDAVDPARRRQLLASAILPQQGGAGSIAAAQSLDDTISWLDSDPACLQARSAWREYVSDGAGASLAALGDEPLAMVRREFSAVCNRNLLVMHGKTAMKGEALPGGALLGALLMSDRGAALASPAQQLVLPHGMLTSFSPAAPAQPDPAAALQARVQWLGERLHSVPLIHMLEAGTVALWQPLSEQGVSWVARCAGGTRVIQDECPTNLNAVGKSVGYLPVGQPGDMPGLRPASGSKTAPLALWASGTEVVLPGKGQGASVRLICARLIDTVTGEVAGQLFGATNLPASQADAATVARWLVLQDEAKAAFRYMANAWQALPAVDGAHTLARQSLMAGQLGAACWQLAHSPAADVVRGPLSGIVGTERKLSGKMLPVALLKMFALLEMTGGA
;
A
#
# COMPACT_ATOMS: atom_id res chain seq x y z
N MET A 1 35.99 29.39 8.21
CA MET A 1 35.68 27.94 8.25
C MET A 1 36.51 27.24 7.17
N LYS A 2 37.51 26.43 7.53
CA LYS A 2 38.24 25.59 6.56
C LYS A 2 37.48 24.27 6.40
N ILE A 3 36.62 24.18 5.41
CA ILE A 3 35.92 22.93 5.04
C ILE A 3 36.81 22.17 4.06
N SER A 4 37.19 20.94 4.41
CA SER A 4 37.98 20.05 3.56
C SER A 4 37.06 19.03 2.88
N ARG A 5 37.37 18.68 1.63
CA ARG A 5 36.59 17.74 0.80
C ARG A 5 37.36 16.44 0.57
N PHE A 6 36.67 15.32 0.73
CA PHE A 6 37.23 13.96 0.60
C PHE A 6 36.40 13.13 -0.39
N TYR A 7 37.06 12.24 -1.12
CA TYR A 7 36.46 11.39 -2.16
C TYR A 7 36.97 9.95 -2.07
N GLY A 8 36.10 8.97 -2.26
CA GLY A 8 36.50 7.56 -2.25
C GLY A 8 35.41 6.62 -2.77
N ALA A 9 35.83 5.43 -3.22
CA ALA A 9 34.96 4.46 -3.88
C ALA A 9 33.82 3.92 -2.99
N ASN A 10 33.94 4.05 -1.67
CA ASN A 10 32.92 3.66 -0.69
C ASN A 10 33.07 4.50 0.60
N THR A 11 32.06 4.45 1.47
CA THR A 11 32.00 5.26 2.69
C THR A 11 33.16 4.97 3.64
N ARG A 12 33.67 3.73 3.67
CA ARG A 12 34.74 3.33 4.59
C ARG A 12 36.08 3.93 4.19
N ASP A 13 36.37 4.01 2.89
CA ASP A 13 37.57 4.69 2.38
C ASP A 13 37.52 6.20 2.61
N VAL A 14 36.37 6.84 2.35
CA VAL A 14 36.19 8.28 2.62
C VAL A 14 36.35 8.59 4.12
N MET A 15 35.71 7.83 4.98
CA MET A 15 35.80 8.03 6.44
C MET A 15 37.19 7.71 7.00
N ARG A 16 37.98 6.86 6.34
CA ARG A 16 39.40 6.68 6.65
C ARG A 16 40.18 7.96 6.32
N GLN A 17 40.03 8.50 5.11
CA GLN A 17 40.70 9.75 4.70
C GLN A 17 40.34 10.94 5.60
N VAL A 18 39.05 11.11 5.94
CA VAL A 18 38.59 12.16 6.87
C VAL A 18 39.31 12.04 8.22
N ARG A 19 39.41 10.81 8.77
CA ARG A 19 40.06 10.56 10.06
C ARG A 19 41.59 10.69 10.02
N GLU A 20 42.21 10.30 8.90
CA GLU A 20 43.66 10.48 8.67
C GLU A 20 44.04 11.96 8.53
N ALA A 21 43.18 12.78 7.92
CA ALA A 21 43.47 14.19 7.64
C ALA A 21 43.00 15.20 8.71
N LEU A 22 41.87 14.92 9.38
CA LEU A 22 41.23 15.83 10.34
C LEU A 22 41.13 15.27 11.77
N GLY A 23 41.61 14.04 12.00
CA GLY A 23 41.54 13.36 13.30
C GLY A 23 40.19 12.69 13.58
N PRO A 24 40.02 12.08 14.77
CA PRO A 24 38.80 11.37 15.15
C PRO A 24 37.59 12.31 15.33
N ASP A 25 37.83 13.57 15.69
CA ASP A 25 36.82 14.56 16.10
C ASP A 25 36.30 15.44 14.93
N ALA A 26 36.49 14.98 13.69
CA ALA A 26 36.10 15.71 12.50
C ALA A 26 34.56 15.79 12.33
N LEU A 27 34.02 17.00 12.28
CA LEU A 27 32.60 17.27 12.05
C LEU A 27 32.29 17.15 10.54
N ILE A 28 31.37 16.25 10.18
CA ILE A 28 30.87 16.13 8.81
C ILE A 28 29.80 17.19 8.54
N VAL A 29 30.06 18.05 7.55
CA VAL A 29 29.16 19.11 7.09
C VAL A 29 28.24 18.61 5.97
N SER A 30 28.71 17.67 5.14
CA SER A 30 27.90 17.09 4.06
C SER A 30 28.43 15.71 3.65
N ASN A 31 27.54 14.84 3.18
CA ASN A 31 27.84 13.54 2.60
C ASN A 31 26.92 13.32 1.39
N ARG A 32 27.49 13.06 0.21
CA ARG A 32 26.73 12.79 -1.02
C ARG A 32 27.37 11.67 -1.85
N SER A 33 26.54 10.79 -2.40
CA SER A 33 26.96 9.87 -3.45
C SER A 33 27.14 10.62 -4.77
N VAL A 34 28.19 10.29 -5.52
CA VAL A 34 28.53 10.85 -6.83
C VAL A 34 28.92 9.73 -7.78
N ASP A 35 28.86 9.94 -9.09
CA ASP A 35 29.26 8.91 -10.05
C ASP A 35 30.73 8.52 -9.84
N GLY A 36 30.96 7.25 -9.47
CA GLY A 36 32.27 6.71 -9.12
C GLY A 36 32.64 6.68 -7.64
N GLY A 37 31.79 7.17 -6.72
CA GLY A 37 32.07 7.07 -5.28
C GLY A 37 31.19 7.91 -4.35
N ILE A 38 31.77 8.30 -3.21
CA ILE A 38 31.14 9.14 -2.19
C ILE A 38 32.04 10.36 -1.95
N GLU A 39 31.42 11.52 -1.79
CA GLU A 39 32.03 12.79 -1.41
C GLU A 39 31.59 13.18 0.00
N VAL A 40 32.55 13.53 0.87
CA VAL A 40 32.29 14.07 2.20
C VAL A 40 32.98 15.42 2.37
N LEU A 41 32.26 16.39 2.93
CA LEU A 41 32.79 17.67 3.41
C LEU A 41 32.90 17.62 4.93
N ALA A 42 34.07 17.92 5.49
CA ALA A 42 34.32 17.89 6.92
C ALA A 42 35.19 19.07 7.40
N THR A 43 35.08 19.40 8.69
CA THR A 43 35.83 20.48 9.37
C THR A 43 36.24 20.02 10.76
N VAL A 44 37.17 20.73 11.39
CA VAL A 44 37.57 20.52 12.79
C VAL A 44 37.02 21.65 13.65
N ASP A 45 36.63 21.35 14.89
CA ASP A 45 36.11 22.35 15.83
C ASP A 45 37.25 23.07 16.56
N GLY A 46 37.02 24.32 16.99
CA GLY A 46 37.96 25.07 17.85
C GLY A 46 39.01 25.99 17.17
N ALA A 47 38.92 26.27 15.86
CA ALA A 47 39.79 27.26 15.19
C ALA A 47 39.19 28.68 15.18
N PHE A 48 39.10 29.32 16.35
CA PHE A 48 38.91 30.76 16.51
C PHE A 48 40.14 31.35 17.24
N ASP A 49 40.49 32.58 16.88
CA ASP A 49 41.66 33.37 17.31
C ASP A 49 43.03 32.99 16.68
N ASP A 50 43.29 33.52 15.48
CA ASP A 50 44.39 34.49 15.26
C ASP A 50 44.35 35.14 13.85
N ALA A 51 44.83 36.38 13.74
CA ALA A 51 44.80 37.26 12.54
C ALA A 51 46.01 37.00 11.58
N PRO A 52 46.17 37.62 10.36
CA PRO A 52 45.49 38.80 9.82
C PRO A 52 45.05 38.74 8.32
N GLN A 53 44.52 39.87 7.82
CA GLN A 53 44.08 40.06 6.44
C GLN A 53 45.23 39.99 5.40
N GLN A 54 45.03 39.26 4.31
CA GLN A 54 45.79 39.45 3.06
C GLN A 54 44.85 39.41 1.84
N GLN A 55 45.06 40.36 0.93
CA GLN A 55 44.31 40.53 -0.32
C GLN A 55 44.99 39.75 -1.46
N THR A 56 44.21 39.19 -2.39
CA THR A 56 44.66 38.78 -3.75
C THR A 56 43.42 38.58 -4.66
N PRO A 57 43.55 38.59 -6.01
CA PRO A 57 42.72 39.46 -6.85
C PRO A 57 41.59 38.76 -7.63
N PRO A 58 40.65 39.52 -8.23
CA PRO A 58 39.58 38.97 -9.06
C PRO A 58 39.99 38.80 -10.54
N ARG A 59 39.74 37.61 -11.09
CA ARG A 59 39.70 37.25 -12.53
C ARG A 59 39.14 35.83 -12.66
N GLU A 60 38.34 35.44 -13.65
CA GLU A 60 37.57 36.14 -14.68
C GLU A 60 36.52 35.10 -15.15
N ALA A 61 35.28 35.47 -15.44
CA ALA A 61 34.27 34.55 -15.99
C ALA A 61 33.69 35.15 -17.29
N PRO A 62 33.58 34.36 -18.39
CA PRO A 62 33.20 34.89 -19.69
C PRO A 62 31.72 35.29 -19.74
N ALA A 63 31.44 36.37 -20.46
CA ALA A 63 30.14 37.02 -20.51
C ALA A 63 29.19 36.42 -21.56
N TYR A 64 27.89 36.49 -21.27
CA TYR A 64 26.85 36.68 -22.27
C TYR A 64 25.89 37.77 -21.79
N ALA A 65 25.52 38.70 -22.67
CA ALA A 65 24.96 40.00 -22.28
C ALA A 65 23.43 40.10 -22.45
N PRO A 66 22.72 40.78 -21.53
CA PRO A 66 21.36 41.26 -21.76
C PRO A 66 21.35 42.65 -22.42
N PRO A 67 20.38 42.98 -23.29
CA PRO A 67 20.21 44.33 -23.80
C PRO A 67 19.59 45.26 -22.74
N ALA A 68 20.07 46.50 -22.68
CA ALA A 68 19.69 47.47 -21.65
C ALA A 68 18.42 48.28 -21.99
N ARG A 69 17.75 48.80 -20.95
CA ARG A 69 17.17 50.16 -20.94
C ARG A 69 16.99 50.72 -19.53
N SER A 70 17.09 52.04 -19.46
CA SER A 70 17.32 52.95 -18.33
C SER A 70 16.49 52.80 -17.05
N ILE A 71 17.16 52.98 -15.91
CA ILE A 71 16.56 53.33 -14.61
C ILE A 71 16.13 54.81 -14.63
N ALA A 72 14.83 55.09 -14.73
CA ALA A 72 14.26 56.43 -14.58
C ALA A 72 12.73 56.44 -14.32
N ALA A 73 12.21 55.62 -13.40
CA ALA A 73 10.81 55.70 -12.95
C ALA A 73 10.56 54.90 -11.65
N TYR A 74 10.81 55.48 -10.48
CA TYR A 74 10.28 54.93 -9.19
C TYR A 74 10.01 55.99 -8.10
N GLN A 75 9.98 57.28 -8.48
CA GLN A 75 9.54 58.39 -7.65
C GLN A 75 8.62 59.28 -8.51
N SER A 76 7.47 59.69 -7.93
CA SER A 76 6.37 60.49 -8.51
C SER A 76 5.13 59.70 -9.00
N ALA A 77 4.38 59.13 -8.06
CA ALA A 77 2.98 58.71 -8.27
C ALA A 77 2.15 58.81 -6.97
N TYR A 78 2.29 59.93 -6.24
CA TYR A 78 1.47 60.28 -5.07
C TYR A 78 1.21 61.80 -5.05
N ALA A 79 0.61 62.34 -6.12
CA ALA A 79 0.00 63.67 -6.15
C ALA A 79 -0.91 63.87 -7.38
N ALA A 80 -2.07 64.51 -7.14
CA ALA A 80 -2.90 65.28 -8.07
C ALA A 80 -3.54 64.64 -9.34
N SER A 81 -4.85 64.35 -9.24
CA SER A 81 -5.93 64.80 -10.16
C SER A 81 -7.26 64.17 -9.67
N ALA A 82 -8.25 64.88 -9.11
CA ALA A 82 -8.96 66.10 -9.55
C ALA A 82 -9.79 65.90 -10.84
N GLN A 83 -11.03 66.40 -10.81
CA GLN A 83 -12.15 66.06 -11.72
C GLN A 83 -12.04 66.67 -13.13
N PRO A 84 -13.02 66.37 -14.01
CA PRO A 84 -13.81 67.49 -14.55
C PRO A 84 -15.34 67.32 -14.41
N GLU A 85 -16.05 68.45 -14.45
CA GLU A 85 -17.51 68.61 -14.38
C GLU A 85 -18.14 68.71 -15.79
N ILE A 86 -19.41 68.27 -15.96
CA ILE A 86 -20.41 68.84 -16.88
C ILE A 86 -21.82 68.72 -16.22
N GLU A 87 -22.69 69.71 -16.48
CA GLU A 87 -23.96 70.06 -15.79
C GLU A 87 -25.25 69.21 -16.10
N PRO A 88 -26.39 69.43 -15.38
CA PRO A 88 -27.47 68.42 -15.23
C PRO A 88 -28.93 68.83 -15.62
N SER A 89 -29.87 67.91 -15.34
CA SER A 89 -31.32 68.12 -15.02
C SER A 89 -32.33 68.17 -16.21
N PRO A 90 -33.65 67.90 -16.01
CA PRO A 90 -34.39 67.41 -14.83
C PRO A 90 -35.06 66.03 -15.09
N ALA A 91 -35.77 65.32 -14.18
CA ALA A 91 -36.31 65.55 -12.83
C ALA A 91 -36.29 64.18 -12.06
N GLU A 92 -36.86 63.91 -10.87
CA GLU A 92 -37.65 64.67 -9.87
C GLU A 92 -37.58 63.96 -8.47
N PHE A 93 -38.38 64.42 -7.50
CA PHE A 93 -38.69 63.87 -6.16
C PHE A 93 -37.56 63.74 -5.10
N THR A 94 -37.72 64.58 -4.07
CA THR A 94 -36.81 64.82 -2.94
C THR A 94 -37.18 64.06 -1.65
N PRO A 95 -36.23 63.92 -0.69
CA PRO A 95 -36.40 63.17 0.56
C PRO A 95 -36.83 64.01 1.78
N ALA A 96 -37.13 63.37 2.92
CA ALA A 96 -37.27 64.04 4.24
C ALA A 96 -36.96 63.11 5.43
N ALA A 97 -36.46 63.71 6.53
CA ALA A 97 -36.19 63.15 7.87
C ALA A 97 -36.03 64.35 8.87
N PRO A 98 -35.97 64.22 10.23
CA PRO A 98 -36.36 63.14 11.16
C PRO A 98 -37.14 63.65 12.44
N GLN A 99 -37.28 62.81 13.50
CA GLN A 99 -37.66 63.10 14.94
C GLN A 99 -39.17 63.23 15.30
N PRO A 100 -39.66 63.06 16.57
CA PRO A 100 -39.10 62.50 17.84
C PRO A 100 -40.02 61.47 18.63
N VAL A 101 -39.65 61.14 19.90
CA VAL A 101 -40.26 60.19 20.90
C VAL A 101 -41.48 60.75 21.70
N PRO A 102 -42.36 59.98 22.42
CA PRO A 102 -42.12 59.60 23.86
C PRO A 102 -42.90 58.41 24.56
N VAL A 103 -42.32 57.88 25.66
CA VAL A 103 -42.80 57.46 27.03
C VAL A 103 -44.21 56.83 27.35
N ALA A 104 -44.23 55.92 28.37
CA ALA A 104 -45.34 55.09 28.92
C ALA A 104 -46.23 55.74 30.03
N PRO A 105 -47.25 55.03 30.62
CA PRO A 105 -47.09 54.40 31.96
C PRO A 105 -47.93 53.09 32.27
N SER A 106 -47.77 52.51 33.47
CA SER A 106 -48.43 51.28 34.03
C SER A 106 -49.70 51.55 34.89
N PRO A 107 -50.45 50.55 35.44
CA PRO A 107 -50.16 50.01 36.81
C PRO A 107 -50.66 48.56 37.23
N VAL A 108 -49.98 47.94 38.24
CA VAL A 108 -50.51 47.13 39.41
C VAL A 108 -51.26 45.77 39.14
N ALA A 109 -51.16 44.63 39.89
CA ALA A 109 -50.73 44.31 41.28
C ALA A 109 -50.13 42.87 41.53
N ALA A 110 -49.32 42.77 42.61
CA ALA A 110 -49.32 41.80 43.75
C ALA A 110 -48.83 40.31 43.67
N MET A 111 -48.05 39.91 44.71
CA MET A 111 -47.60 38.54 45.08
C MET A 111 -48.34 38.00 46.33
N PRO A 112 -48.17 36.73 46.78
CA PRO A 112 -47.07 36.32 47.71
C PRO A 112 -46.40 34.95 47.36
N ALA A 113 -45.07 34.75 47.52
CA ALA A 113 -44.27 34.31 48.71
C ALA A 113 -44.11 32.78 48.91
N ALA A 114 -42.90 32.33 49.30
CA ALA A 114 -42.44 30.91 49.34
C ALA A 114 -42.44 30.29 50.77
N PRO A 115 -42.12 28.97 50.93
CA PRO A 115 -40.75 28.60 51.36
C PRO A 115 -40.19 27.22 50.88
N GLN A 116 -38.90 26.97 51.15
CA GLN A 116 -38.17 25.67 51.11
C GLN A 116 -38.19 24.97 52.50
N PRO A 117 -37.38 23.92 52.84
CA PRO A 117 -36.84 22.72 52.13
C PRO A 117 -37.12 21.38 52.89
N ALA A 118 -36.76 20.20 52.34
CA ALA A 118 -36.27 19.00 53.10
C ALA A 118 -35.96 17.75 52.21
N ALA A 119 -35.12 16.84 52.74
CA ALA A 119 -34.92 15.42 52.34
C ALA A 119 -34.83 14.56 53.64
N PRO A 120 -34.53 13.24 53.69
CA PRO A 120 -34.50 12.16 52.67
C PRO A 120 -35.14 10.77 53.11
N MET A 121 -35.34 9.82 52.16
CA MET A 121 -35.45 8.32 52.32
C MET A 121 -36.60 7.72 53.20
N PRO A 122 -36.82 6.36 53.28
CA PRO A 122 -36.52 5.22 52.38
C PRO A 122 -37.75 4.30 52.04
N ALA A 123 -37.66 3.40 51.04
CA ALA A 123 -38.37 2.10 51.00
C ALA A 123 -37.87 1.14 49.88
N THR A 124 -37.88 -0.18 50.15
CA THR A 124 -37.54 -1.32 49.27
C THR A 124 -38.52 -2.48 49.56
N PRO A 125 -38.57 -3.62 48.81
CA PRO A 125 -38.61 -3.83 47.34
C PRO A 125 -39.63 -4.95 46.93
N GLN A 126 -39.50 -5.50 45.69
CA GLN A 126 -40.04 -6.78 45.15
C GLN A 126 -41.51 -6.87 44.66
N PRO A 127 -41.86 -7.82 43.75
CA PRO A 127 -41.07 -8.31 42.59
C PRO A 127 -41.91 -8.56 41.30
N ALA A 128 -41.23 -8.64 40.14
CA ALA A 128 -41.76 -9.30 38.93
C ALA A 128 -40.63 -10.09 38.22
N ALA A 129 -40.95 -11.24 37.64
CA ALA A 129 -39.96 -12.27 37.25
C ALA A 129 -39.44 -12.15 35.80
N PRO A 130 -38.19 -12.58 35.51
CA PRO A 130 -37.65 -12.69 34.16
C PRO A 130 -37.80 -14.10 33.55
N VAL A 131 -37.78 -14.16 32.21
CA VAL A 131 -37.84 -15.39 31.40
C VAL A 131 -36.47 -16.08 31.32
N ARG A 132 -36.48 -17.41 31.19
CA ARG A 132 -35.34 -18.33 31.30
C ARG A 132 -34.85 -18.80 29.93
N VAL A 133 -33.53 -18.84 29.72
CA VAL A 133 -32.87 -19.60 28.65
C VAL A 133 -31.75 -20.42 29.32
N GLU A 134 -31.65 -21.71 29.01
CA GLU A 134 -30.74 -22.64 29.69
C GLU A 134 -29.49 -22.99 28.85
N LEU A 135 -28.38 -23.22 29.55
CA LEU A 135 -27.17 -23.89 29.05
C LEU A 135 -26.88 -25.08 29.97
N PRO A 136 -26.32 -26.20 29.44
CA PRO A 136 -26.09 -27.42 30.21
C PRO A 136 -24.87 -27.32 31.16
N PRO A 137 -24.81 -28.16 32.23
CA PRO A 137 -23.95 -27.90 33.39
C PRO A 137 -22.56 -28.58 33.38
N LEU A 138 -21.64 -28.01 34.14
CA LEU A 138 -20.36 -28.58 34.56
C LEU A 138 -20.37 -28.88 36.07
N ALA A 139 -19.83 -30.03 36.48
CA ALA A 139 -19.59 -30.42 37.88
C ALA A 139 -18.53 -31.54 37.95
N PRO A 140 -17.93 -31.83 39.13
CA PRO A 140 -17.21 -30.89 39.98
C PRO A 140 -15.79 -31.40 40.35
N ALA A 141 -15.00 -30.57 41.03
CA ALA A 141 -13.60 -30.87 41.39
C ALA A 141 -13.45 -31.85 42.59
N VAL A 142 -12.35 -32.62 42.60
CA VAL A 142 -11.88 -33.39 43.76
C VAL A 142 -10.46 -32.94 44.16
N ARG A 143 -10.23 -32.81 45.47
CA ARG A 143 -8.97 -32.40 46.10
C ARG A 143 -7.89 -33.48 46.00
N MET A 144 -6.62 -33.07 45.88
CA MET A 144 -5.50 -33.76 46.56
C MET A 144 -4.51 -32.75 47.17
N THR A 145 -3.91 -33.12 48.29
CA THR A 145 -3.06 -32.33 49.19
C THR A 145 -1.56 -32.65 49.03
N PRO A 146 -0.63 -31.72 49.34
CA PRO A 146 0.82 -31.96 49.35
C PRO A 146 1.30 -32.56 50.68
N PRO A 147 2.46 -33.25 50.73
CA PRO A 147 3.62 -32.78 51.53
C PRO A 147 5.00 -33.30 50.99
N PRO A 148 6.14 -33.15 51.70
CA PRO A 148 6.75 -31.97 52.33
C PRO A 148 8.21 -31.73 51.83
N ALA A 149 9.01 -30.90 52.51
CA ALA A 149 10.37 -30.49 52.10
C ALA A 149 11.47 -30.72 53.16
N MET A 150 12.73 -30.43 52.77
CA MET A 150 13.99 -30.24 53.56
C MET A 150 14.89 -31.47 53.84
N PRO A 151 16.22 -31.28 54.12
CA PRO A 151 17.13 -30.17 53.74
C PRO A 151 18.56 -30.60 53.31
N GLU A 152 19.36 -29.64 52.81
CA GLU A 152 20.83 -29.39 53.02
C GLU A 152 21.39 -28.63 51.79
N ARG A 153 22.45 -27.82 51.82
CA ARG A 153 23.09 -26.82 52.72
C ARG A 153 24.43 -26.50 52.00
N MET A 154 24.86 -25.24 52.02
CA MET A 154 26.20 -24.76 51.57
C MET A 154 26.51 -24.81 50.06
N ALA A 155 27.22 -23.85 49.45
CA ALA A 155 27.58 -22.49 49.89
C ALA A 155 28.05 -21.62 48.69
N THR A 156 28.00 -20.28 48.85
CA THR A 156 28.70 -19.23 48.04
C THR A 156 28.38 -19.14 46.52
N ALA A 157 28.55 -18.01 45.83
CA ALA A 157 28.47 -16.57 46.16
C ALA A 157 28.50 -15.77 44.83
N SER A 158 28.02 -14.50 44.85
CA SER A 158 28.38 -13.40 43.91
C SER A 158 28.27 -13.57 42.37
N ALA A 159 27.45 -12.71 41.76
CA ALA A 159 27.63 -12.21 40.37
C ALA A 159 28.62 -10.99 40.38
N PRO A 160 28.83 -10.18 39.30
CA PRO A 160 28.44 -10.29 37.88
C PRO A 160 29.59 -9.94 36.85
N ALA A 161 29.21 -9.81 35.56
CA ALA A 161 29.75 -8.88 34.53
C ALA A 161 30.98 -9.23 33.61
N ALA A 162 30.69 -9.15 32.30
CA ALA A 162 31.40 -8.45 31.20
C ALA A 162 32.87 -8.73 30.76
N ALA A 163 32.98 -9.15 29.48
CA ALA A 163 33.83 -8.59 28.39
C ALA A 163 35.28 -9.09 28.07
N MET A 164 35.53 -9.16 26.74
CA MET A 164 36.78 -9.05 25.95
C MET A 164 37.79 -10.23 25.74
N ALA A 165 37.83 -10.67 24.46
CA ALA A 165 38.98 -10.67 23.52
C ALA A 165 40.08 -11.77 23.45
N ALA A 166 40.37 -12.14 22.17
CA ALA A 166 41.66 -12.49 21.53
C ALA A 166 42.30 -13.91 21.59
N ALA A 167 42.44 -14.52 20.39
CA ALA A 167 43.54 -15.31 19.77
C ALA A 167 44.37 -16.37 20.58
N PRO A 168 44.85 -17.45 19.90
CA PRO A 168 46.18 -17.39 19.24
C PRO A 168 46.28 -18.14 17.89
N ALA A 169 47.51 -18.29 17.37
CA ALA A 169 47.85 -18.62 15.97
C ALA A 169 48.60 -19.96 15.77
N THR A 170 49.23 -20.13 14.60
CA THR A 170 50.12 -21.22 14.10
C THR A 170 49.43 -22.46 13.48
N ALA A 171 49.98 -23.13 12.45
CA ALA A 171 50.91 -22.73 11.39
C ALA A 171 50.82 -23.73 10.19
N TYR A 172 51.07 -23.27 8.97
CA TYR A 172 51.05 -24.08 7.73
C TYR A 172 52.42 -24.75 7.47
N ARG A 173 52.45 -25.92 6.81
CA ARG A 173 53.68 -26.43 6.15
C ARG A 173 53.35 -27.19 4.86
N ALA A 174 54.18 -26.97 3.83
CA ALA A 174 54.03 -27.46 2.46
C ALA A 174 55.10 -28.54 2.10
N PRO A 175 55.04 -29.19 0.91
CA PRO A 175 55.82 -30.40 0.59
C PRO A 175 57.06 -30.19 -0.31
N GLN A 176 57.96 -31.18 -0.37
CA GLN A 176 58.96 -31.54 -1.42
C GLN A 176 59.67 -32.86 -0.99
N GLY A 177 59.92 -33.89 -1.81
CA GLY A 177 60.99 -34.06 -2.84
C GLY A 177 62.22 -34.77 -2.20
N TYR A 178 62.88 -35.84 -2.70
CA TYR A 178 63.16 -36.37 -4.05
C TYR A 178 63.68 -37.85 -4.00
N ALA A 179 63.51 -38.65 -5.07
CA ALA A 179 64.46 -39.70 -5.57
C ALA A 179 63.94 -40.36 -6.87
N ALA A 180 64.82 -40.93 -7.72
CA ALA A 180 64.53 -41.48 -9.07
C ALA A 180 65.30 -42.81 -9.35
N PRO A 181 65.48 -43.29 -10.60
CA PRO A 181 64.55 -44.01 -11.50
C PRO A 181 64.98 -45.48 -11.79
N PRO A 182 64.34 -46.23 -12.73
CA PRO A 182 64.95 -46.40 -14.07
C PRO A 182 63.94 -46.46 -15.26
N ALA A 183 64.44 -46.69 -16.48
CA ALA A 183 63.73 -46.53 -17.78
C ALA A 183 63.71 -47.85 -18.63
N PRO A 184 63.63 -47.85 -19.98
CA PRO A 184 62.38 -47.85 -20.77
C PRO A 184 62.25 -49.01 -21.80
N VAL A 185 61.04 -49.31 -22.33
CA VAL A 185 60.85 -50.19 -23.51
C VAL A 185 59.78 -49.66 -24.50
N GLN A 186 60.07 -49.85 -25.78
CA GLN A 186 59.56 -49.27 -27.03
C GLN A 186 58.12 -49.64 -27.47
N ALA A 187 57.64 -48.91 -28.49
CA ALA A 187 56.50 -49.27 -29.34
C ALA A 187 56.95 -49.87 -30.70
N PRO A 188 56.18 -50.82 -31.25
CA PRO A 188 55.76 -50.81 -32.67
C PRO A 188 54.32 -51.37 -32.84
N ALA A 189 53.65 -51.46 -34.00
CA ALA A 189 53.63 -50.75 -35.30
C ALA A 189 52.34 -51.20 -36.05
N SER A 190 51.96 -50.55 -37.15
CA SER A 190 50.83 -50.98 -38.00
C SER A 190 51.30 -51.79 -39.22
N PRO A 191 50.59 -52.86 -39.59
CA PRO A 191 50.36 -53.22 -41.01
C PRO A 191 48.89 -53.64 -41.27
N GLN A 192 48.19 -53.02 -42.23
CA GLN A 192 48.09 -53.35 -43.67
C GLN A 192 47.09 -54.47 -44.03
N ALA A 193 46.52 -54.34 -45.23
CA ALA A 193 45.34 -55.08 -45.71
C ALA A 193 45.69 -56.31 -46.57
N PHE A 194 44.73 -57.24 -46.67
CA PHE A 194 44.67 -58.25 -47.72
C PHE A 194 43.24 -58.41 -48.25
N ALA A 195 43.15 -58.65 -49.56
CA ALA A 195 41.94 -59.04 -50.29
C ALA A 195 42.31 -60.28 -51.16
N PRO A 196 41.48 -60.71 -52.12
CA PRO A 196 40.23 -61.45 -51.94
C PRO A 196 40.35 -62.91 -52.45
N VAL A 197 39.38 -63.79 -52.15
CA VAL A 197 39.26 -65.13 -52.77
C VAL A 197 37.82 -65.39 -53.26
N GLN A 198 37.70 -66.10 -54.38
CA GLN A 198 36.52 -66.15 -55.25
C GLN A 198 35.51 -67.28 -54.95
N ALA A 199 34.36 -67.21 -55.62
CA ALA A 199 33.16 -68.05 -55.49
C ALA A 199 33.26 -69.45 -56.14
N PRO A 200 32.19 -70.26 -56.03
CA PRO A 200 31.43 -70.60 -57.26
C PRO A 200 29.90 -70.49 -57.12
N ALA A 201 29.19 -70.56 -58.25
CA ALA A 201 27.73 -70.59 -58.38
C ALA A 201 27.24 -72.03 -58.75
N MET A 202 25.98 -72.42 -58.96
CA MET A 202 24.62 -71.83 -59.11
C MET A 202 23.62 -73.05 -59.03
N PRO A 203 22.29 -73.03 -59.35
CA PRO A 203 21.28 -71.97 -59.54
C PRO A 203 19.99 -72.25 -58.67
N PRO A 204 18.70 -72.20 -59.11
CA PRO A 204 17.69 -71.41 -58.38
C PRO A 204 16.48 -72.18 -57.80
N ALA A 205 15.84 -71.64 -56.75
CA ALA A 205 14.40 -71.83 -56.50
C ALA A 205 13.85 -70.83 -55.47
N ALA A 206 12.68 -70.28 -55.77
CA ALA A 206 11.74 -69.68 -54.83
C ALA A 206 10.36 -70.33 -55.09
N PRO A 207 9.31 -70.12 -54.27
CA PRO A 207 9.26 -69.56 -52.92
C PRO A 207 8.52 -70.48 -51.90
N ALA A 208 8.72 -70.27 -50.60
CA ALA A 208 7.67 -70.32 -49.56
C ALA A 208 8.29 -70.16 -48.16
N GLN A 209 7.66 -69.37 -47.29
CA GLN A 209 8.08 -69.16 -45.90
C GLN A 209 7.75 -70.39 -45.03
N PRO A 210 8.59 -70.69 -44.02
CA PRO A 210 8.01 -70.67 -42.68
C PRO A 210 8.92 -70.09 -41.58
N ALA A 211 8.26 -69.46 -40.61
CA ALA A 211 8.54 -69.47 -39.17
C ALA A 211 9.97 -69.20 -38.62
N THR A 212 10.03 -68.19 -37.76
CA THR A 212 10.93 -68.02 -36.59
C THR A 212 12.43 -67.79 -36.80
N ARG A 213 12.89 -66.63 -36.31
CA ARG A 213 13.93 -66.52 -35.26
C ARG A 213 14.01 -65.09 -34.73
N HIS A 214 14.36 -64.95 -33.45
CA HIS A 214 14.72 -63.66 -32.89
C HIS A 214 16.00 -63.13 -33.55
N ALA A 215 16.00 -61.85 -33.91
CA ALA A 215 17.19 -61.06 -34.16
C ALA A 215 17.11 -59.81 -33.27
N ALA A 216 18.25 -59.38 -32.72
CA ALA A 216 18.29 -58.28 -31.76
C ALA A 216 17.82 -56.94 -32.37
N PRO A 217 17.18 -56.05 -31.59
CA PRO A 217 16.85 -54.72 -32.07
C PRO A 217 18.12 -53.90 -32.30
N PRO A 218 18.18 -53.06 -33.35
CA PRO A 218 19.31 -52.16 -33.57
C PRO A 218 19.39 -51.09 -32.48
N MET A 219 20.62 -50.67 -32.12
CA MET A 219 20.79 -49.51 -31.26
C MET A 219 20.32 -48.24 -31.98
N GLY A 220 19.27 -47.65 -31.42
CA GLY A 220 18.59 -46.48 -32.00
C GLY A 220 17.13 -46.47 -31.58
N ARG A 221 16.85 -46.29 -30.27
CA ARG A 221 15.47 -46.08 -29.79
C ARG A 221 14.91 -44.84 -30.47
N THR A 222 13.99 -45.05 -31.41
CA THR A 222 13.25 -43.97 -32.06
C THR A 222 12.35 -43.30 -31.01
N PRO A 223 12.48 -41.98 -30.79
CA PRO A 223 11.66 -41.25 -29.81
C PRO A 223 10.16 -41.25 -30.18
N ASP A 224 9.31 -41.10 -29.15
CA ASP A 224 7.84 -41.04 -29.26
C ASP A 224 7.38 -40.09 -30.39
N ALA A 225 6.72 -40.64 -31.41
CA ALA A 225 6.27 -39.87 -32.57
C ALA A 225 4.94 -39.12 -32.29
N PRO A 226 4.77 -37.89 -32.82
CA PRO A 226 3.59 -37.08 -32.56
C PRO A 226 2.33 -37.58 -33.30
N VAL A 227 1.19 -37.58 -32.60
CA VAL A 227 -0.13 -37.93 -33.16
C VAL A 227 -0.76 -36.72 -33.85
N ARG A 228 -1.23 -36.89 -35.09
CA ARG A 228 -1.89 -35.85 -35.90
C ARG A 228 -3.36 -35.65 -35.48
N PRO A 229 -3.88 -34.41 -35.37
CA PRO A 229 -5.31 -34.18 -35.12
C PRO A 229 -6.16 -34.35 -36.40
N PRO A 230 -7.43 -34.79 -36.29
CA PRO A 230 -8.36 -34.89 -37.42
C PRO A 230 -8.97 -33.52 -37.81
N GLN A 231 -9.37 -33.39 -39.08
CA GLN A 231 -10.03 -32.20 -39.64
C GLN A 231 -11.56 -32.25 -39.47
N GLY A 232 -12.21 -31.07 -39.46
CA GLY A 232 -13.60 -30.90 -39.01
C GLY A 232 -14.71 -31.01 -40.07
N LEU A 233 -15.92 -30.61 -39.66
CA LEU A 233 -17.18 -30.62 -40.43
C LEU A 233 -17.97 -29.30 -40.21
N PRO A 234 -18.93 -28.95 -41.09
CA PRO A 234 -19.38 -27.56 -41.30
C PRO A 234 -20.47 -27.06 -40.34
N PRO A 235 -20.71 -25.73 -40.27
CA PRO A 235 -21.75 -25.13 -39.42
C PRO A 235 -23.17 -25.37 -39.96
N ALA A 236 -24.14 -25.46 -39.05
CA ALA A 236 -25.57 -25.54 -39.35
C ALA A 236 -26.27 -24.21 -39.06
N ASN A 237 -27.12 -23.75 -39.99
CA ASN A 237 -28.02 -22.62 -39.79
C ASN A 237 -29.26 -23.05 -38.98
N LEU A 238 -29.79 -22.15 -38.15
CA LEU A 238 -31.16 -22.17 -37.66
C LEU A 238 -31.78 -20.75 -37.71
N PRO A 239 -33.12 -20.63 -37.75
CA PRO A 239 -33.79 -19.52 -38.43
C PRO A 239 -34.21 -18.35 -37.50
N ALA A 240 -34.75 -17.31 -38.14
CA ALA A 240 -35.19 -16.05 -37.53
C ALA A 240 -36.57 -16.12 -36.84
N ASP A 241 -36.90 -15.01 -36.21
CA ASP A 241 -38.18 -14.59 -35.61
C ASP A 241 -38.60 -15.18 -34.25
N THR A 242 -38.43 -14.35 -33.21
CA THR A 242 -39.41 -14.19 -32.12
C THR A 242 -39.24 -12.82 -31.42
N ALA A 243 -39.46 -11.73 -32.16
CA ALA A 243 -39.32 -10.36 -31.67
C ALA A 243 -40.60 -9.53 -31.89
N ALA A 244 -41.66 -9.80 -31.11
CA ALA A 244 -42.92 -9.06 -31.20
C ALA A 244 -43.74 -8.95 -29.89
N GLY A 245 -43.24 -9.43 -28.74
CA GLY A 245 -44.03 -9.50 -27.49
C GLY A 245 -43.53 -8.65 -26.31
N LEU A 246 -42.36 -8.00 -26.43
CA LEU A 246 -41.64 -7.45 -25.26
C LEU A 246 -41.90 -5.95 -25.00
N GLN A 247 -42.14 -5.16 -26.05
CA GLN A 247 -42.23 -3.68 -25.93
C GLN A 247 -43.55 -3.18 -25.34
N ASP A 248 -44.66 -3.88 -25.58
CA ASP A 248 -45.96 -3.53 -24.98
C ASP A 248 -46.00 -3.82 -23.47
N ALA A 249 -45.36 -4.93 -23.04
CA ALA A 249 -45.22 -5.28 -21.62
C ALA A 249 -44.36 -4.26 -20.85
N ILE A 250 -43.31 -3.73 -21.46
CA ILE A 250 -42.43 -2.71 -20.86
C ILE A 250 -43.16 -1.37 -20.71
N SER A 251 -43.97 -0.98 -21.70
CA SER A 251 -44.69 0.30 -21.69
C SER A 251 -45.76 0.37 -20.60
N ALA A 252 -46.44 -0.74 -20.30
CA ALA A 252 -47.43 -0.83 -19.23
C ALA A 252 -46.82 -0.78 -17.81
N LEU A 253 -45.61 -1.33 -17.63
CA LEU A 253 -44.88 -1.30 -16.34
C LEU A 253 -44.32 0.09 -16.02
N ARG A 254 -43.86 0.83 -17.04
CA ARG A 254 -43.25 2.16 -16.90
C ARG A 254 -44.19 3.17 -16.23
N GLY A 255 -45.42 3.31 -16.75
CA GLY A 255 -46.40 4.25 -16.22
C GLY A 255 -46.89 3.94 -14.79
N ALA A 256 -46.82 2.67 -14.36
CA ALA A 256 -47.25 2.25 -13.03
C ALA A 256 -46.21 2.51 -11.92
N MET A 257 -44.92 2.56 -12.27
CA MET A 257 -43.83 2.88 -11.33
C MET A 257 -43.59 4.38 -11.19
N GLU A 258 -43.65 5.14 -12.27
CA GLU A 258 -43.46 6.60 -12.26
C GLU A 258 -44.45 7.28 -11.28
N SER A 259 -45.72 6.86 -11.26
CA SER A 259 -46.74 7.36 -10.32
C SER A 259 -46.51 7.05 -8.83
N ARG A 260 -45.59 6.15 -8.46
CA ARG A 260 -45.31 5.80 -7.05
C ARG A 260 -44.02 6.40 -6.51
N MET A 261 -43.08 6.81 -7.38
CA MET A 261 -41.78 7.33 -6.96
C MET A 261 -41.82 8.82 -6.55
N ASP A 262 -42.73 9.61 -7.12
CA ASP A 262 -42.87 11.04 -6.79
C ASP A 262 -43.35 11.29 -5.35
N GLY A 263 -44.02 10.30 -4.72
CA GLY A 263 -44.58 10.44 -3.37
C GLY A 263 -43.58 10.29 -2.22
N LEU A 264 -42.37 9.75 -2.45
CA LEU A 264 -41.50 9.26 -1.36
C LEU A 264 -40.30 10.17 -1.02
N LEU A 265 -39.84 11.01 -1.96
CA LEU A 265 -38.64 11.83 -1.76
C LEU A 265 -38.94 13.27 -1.31
N TRP A 266 -40.07 13.84 -1.71
CA TRP A 266 -40.37 15.26 -1.49
C TRP A 266 -41.81 15.46 -1.04
N GLY A 267 -42.00 15.47 0.29
CA GLY A 267 -43.29 15.72 0.91
C GLY A 267 -43.82 17.13 0.64
N GLY A 268 -44.55 17.29 -0.46
CA GLY A 268 -45.51 18.37 -0.67
C GLY A 268 -45.01 19.69 -1.30
N ARG A 269 -45.42 19.89 -2.56
CA ARG A 269 -45.67 21.17 -3.26
C ARG A 269 -44.51 21.88 -3.99
N GLN A 270 -44.49 21.62 -5.30
CA GLN A 270 -44.45 22.58 -6.42
C GLN A 270 -43.15 23.32 -6.78
N GLY A 271 -42.66 23.05 -8.00
CA GLY A 271 -41.93 24.01 -8.85
C GLY A 271 -40.68 23.45 -9.54
N PRO A 272 -40.63 23.32 -10.87
CA PRO A 272 -39.38 23.01 -11.57
C PRO A 272 -38.49 24.27 -11.63
N GLY A 273 -37.24 24.16 -11.15
CA GLY A 273 -36.19 25.16 -11.43
C GLY A 273 -35.68 26.03 -10.28
N ARG A 274 -35.90 25.68 -9.00
CA ARG A 274 -35.20 26.32 -7.86
C ARG A 274 -34.58 25.29 -6.93
N GLU A 275 -33.28 25.42 -6.65
CA GLU A 275 -32.60 24.67 -5.58
C GLU A 275 -33.24 25.05 -4.23
N PRO A 276 -33.66 24.09 -3.38
CA PRO A 276 -34.20 24.40 -2.06
C PRO A 276 -33.09 24.97 -1.17
N ALA A 277 -33.37 26.06 -0.45
CA ALA A 277 -32.36 26.82 0.32
C ALA A 277 -31.55 25.95 1.32
N GLY A 278 -32.13 24.88 1.85
CA GLY A 278 -31.44 23.92 2.71
C GLY A 278 -30.34 23.11 1.99
N ALA A 279 -30.50 22.77 0.70
CA ALA A 279 -29.47 22.08 -0.09
C ALA A 279 -28.30 23.02 -0.42
N ALA A 280 -28.62 24.25 -0.84
CA ALA A 280 -27.62 25.29 -1.08
C ALA A 280 -26.81 25.58 0.19
N LEU A 281 -27.48 25.70 1.34
CA LEU A 281 -26.83 25.87 2.64
C LEU A 281 -25.94 24.68 3.01
N PHE A 282 -26.44 23.44 2.81
CA PHE A 282 -25.70 22.22 3.08
C PHE A 282 -24.37 22.19 2.33
N ARG A 283 -24.39 22.52 1.03
CA ARG A 283 -23.18 22.67 0.20
C ARG A 283 -22.24 23.75 0.73
N SER A 284 -22.71 24.98 0.93
CA SER A 284 -21.88 26.11 1.36
C SER A 284 -21.14 25.86 2.68
N LEU A 285 -21.75 25.15 3.62
CA LEU A 285 -21.12 24.79 4.89
C LEU A 285 -20.09 23.65 4.75
N LEU A 286 -20.31 22.67 3.87
CA LEU A 286 -19.30 21.65 3.55
C LEU A 286 -18.11 22.26 2.81
N ASP A 287 -18.34 23.20 1.90
CA ASP A 287 -17.29 23.94 1.19
C ASP A 287 -16.38 24.72 2.16
N ALA A 288 -16.97 25.34 3.20
CA ALA A 288 -16.22 25.99 4.28
C ALA A 288 -15.43 25.01 5.16
N GLY A 289 -15.72 23.71 5.06
CA GLY A 289 -15.02 22.62 5.76
C GLY A 289 -15.66 22.17 7.08
N PHE A 290 -16.92 22.52 7.36
CA PHE A 290 -17.64 22.03 8.54
C PHE A 290 -18.04 20.55 8.39
N SER A 291 -18.22 19.81 9.50
CA SER A 291 -18.56 18.39 9.44
C SER A 291 -20.01 18.17 9.00
N THR A 292 -20.26 17.08 8.24
CA THR A 292 -21.61 16.67 7.83
C THR A 292 -22.59 16.55 9.01
N LYS A 293 -22.09 16.21 10.21
CA LYS A 293 -22.88 16.15 11.44
C LYS A 293 -23.39 17.53 11.87
N LEU A 294 -22.51 18.53 11.95
CA LEU A 294 -22.89 19.90 12.30
C LEU A 294 -23.78 20.53 11.22
N VAL A 295 -23.45 20.31 9.95
CA VAL A 295 -24.24 20.80 8.81
C VAL A 295 -25.66 20.24 8.81
N ARG A 296 -25.85 18.93 9.05
CA ARG A 296 -27.20 18.32 9.19
C ARG A 296 -27.99 18.96 10.33
N THR A 297 -27.39 19.13 11.51
CA THR A 297 -28.07 19.78 12.64
C THR A 297 -28.48 21.23 12.35
N LEU A 298 -27.71 21.98 11.56
CA LEU A 298 -28.10 23.32 11.12
C LEU A 298 -29.24 23.27 10.09
N VAL A 299 -29.17 22.40 9.08
CA VAL A 299 -30.22 22.26 8.06
C VAL A 299 -31.54 21.75 8.63
N GLU A 300 -31.50 20.84 9.61
CA GLU A 300 -32.69 20.34 10.35
C GLU A 300 -33.39 21.43 11.19
N ARG A 301 -32.65 22.48 11.58
CA ARG A 301 -33.16 23.63 12.35
C ARG A 301 -33.49 24.85 11.50
N LEU A 302 -33.24 24.80 10.19
CA LEU A 302 -33.43 25.92 9.29
C LEU A 302 -34.92 26.31 9.20
N PRO A 303 -35.29 27.59 9.44
CA PRO A 303 -36.67 28.04 9.27
C PRO A 303 -37.17 27.85 7.83
N GLN A 304 -38.42 27.39 7.68
CA GLN A 304 -39.03 27.17 6.37
C GLN A 304 -39.28 28.49 5.62
N GLY A 305 -39.16 28.48 4.30
CA GLY A 305 -39.47 29.62 3.43
C GLY A 305 -38.37 30.68 3.30
N LEU A 306 -37.19 30.48 3.89
CA LEU A 306 -36.04 31.38 3.71
C LEU A 306 -35.45 31.31 2.29
N SER A 307 -34.93 32.44 1.80
CA SER A 307 -34.05 32.47 0.63
C SER A 307 -32.68 31.88 0.95
N THR A 308 -31.91 31.49 -0.07
CA THR A 308 -30.55 30.95 0.11
C THR A 308 -29.63 31.89 0.89
N GLU A 309 -29.69 33.20 0.61
CA GLU A 309 -28.92 34.24 1.30
C GLU A 309 -29.35 34.42 2.76
N ALA A 310 -30.66 34.38 3.03
CA ALA A 310 -31.19 34.43 4.39
C ALA A 310 -30.86 33.15 5.19
N ALA A 311 -30.85 31.98 4.53
CA ALA A 311 -30.46 30.71 5.12
C ALA A 311 -28.96 30.69 5.51
N LEU A 312 -28.08 31.21 4.64
CA LEU A 312 -26.66 31.36 4.95
C LEU A 312 -26.43 32.36 6.09
N SER A 313 -27.14 33.49 6.07
CA SER A 313 -27.09 34.51 7.14
C SER A 313 -27.58 33.97 8.49
N TRP A 314 -28.63 33.14 8.49
CA TRP A 314 -29.12 32.44 9.67
C TRP A 314 -28.07 31.44 10.20
N ALA A 315 -27.51 30.58 9.34
CA ALA A 315 -26.52 29.59 9.75
C ALA A 315 -25.21 30.24 10.24
N ARG A 316 -24.80 31.37 9.65
CA ARG A 316 -23.71 32.21 10.16
C ARG A 316 -23.99 32.64 11.61
N ASN A 317 -25.19 33.14 11.89
CA ASN A 317 -25.54 33.62 13.23
C ASN A 317 -25.62 32.48 14.26
N GLU A 318 -26.13 31.30 13.88
CA GLU A 318 -26.07 30.09 14.72
C GLU A 318 -24.62 29.68 15.03
N LEU A 319 -23.76 29.63 14.00
CA LEU A 319 -22.35 29.30 14.17
C LEU A 319 -21.60 30.32 15.05
N VAL A 320 -21.84 31.62 14.88
CA VAL A 320 -21.27 32.67 15.73
C VAL A 320 -21.77 32.56 17.18
N THR A 321 -23.02 32.16 17.38
CA THR A 321 -23.62 31.95 18.71
C THR A 321 -23.05 30.70 19.41
N HIS A 322 -22.71 29.66 18.64
CA HIS A 322 -22.28 28.37 19.17
C HIS A 322 -20.78 28.08 19.11
N LEU A 323 -19.97 28.90 18.42
CA LEU A 323 -18.51 28.81 18.41
C LEU A 323 -17.95 29.31 19.75
N PRO A 324 -17.43 28.42 20.62
CA PRO A 324 -16.94 28.83 21.94
C PRO A 324 -15.66 29.66 21.79
N VAL A 325 -15.73 30.93 22.16
CA VAL A 325 -14.58 31.84 22.26
C VAL A 325 -14.51 32.45 23.65
N VAL A 326 -13.32 32.81 24.11
CA VAL A 326 -13.16 33.54 25.39
C VAL A 326 -13.79 34.94 25.29
N ARG A 327 -14.40 35.40 26.37
CA ARG A 327 -15.15 36.67 26.38
C ARG A 327 -14.25 37.90 26.52
N SER A 328 -13.15 37.77 27.26
CA SER A 328 -12.12 38.80 27.37
C SER A 328 -10.73 38.16 27.42
N GLU A 329 -9.75 38.91 26.90
CA GLU A 329 -8.33 38.68 27.12
C GLU A 329 -7.96 38.68 28.62
N ASP A 330 -8.70 39.45 29.43
CA ASP A 330 -8.48 39.58 30.88
C ASP A 330 -8.63 38.24 31.62
N GLU A 331 -9.42 37.29 31.11
CA GLU A 331 -9.57 35.96 31.71
C GLU A 331 -8.27 35.14 31.64
N PHE A 332 -7.47 35.35 30.59
CA PHE A 332 -6.13 34.79 30.45
C PHE A 332 -5.09 35.60 31.22
N LEU A 333 -5.19 36.93 31.17
CA LEU A 333 -4.26 37.84 31.86
C LEU A 333 -4.47 37.92 33.38
N ALA A 334 -5.59 37.41 33.91
CA ALA A 334 -5.85 37.29 35.34
C ALA A 334 -4.76 36.50 36.10
N GLY A 335 -4.06 35.60 35.40
CA GLY A 335 -2.91 34.87 35.92
C GLY A 335 -3.14 33.36 36.03
N GLY A 336 -2.04 32.64 36.24
CA GLY A 336 -2.00 31.19 36.38
C GLY A 336 -0.86 30.53 35.61
N VAL A 337 -0.85 29.19 35.67
CA VAL A 337 0.09 28.35 34.91
C VAL A 337 -0.65 27.77 33.70
N TYR A 338 -0.13 28.03 32.50
CA TYR A 338 -0.70 27.56 31.24
C TYR A 338 0.30 26.68 30.50
N ALA A 339 -0.13 25.49 30.07
CA ALA A 339 0.69 24.60 29.24
C ALA A 339 0.10 24.49 27.83
N LEU A 340 0.89 24.79 26.81
CA LEU A 340 0.49 24.57 25.42
C LEU A 340 0.75 23.10 25.07
N VAL A 341 -0.31 22.35 24.79
CA VAL A 341 -0.25 20.91 24.46
C VAL A 341 -0.70 20.65 23.03
N GLY A 342 -0.26 19.55 22.42
CA GLY A 342 -0.64 19.17 21.06
C GLY A 342 0.52 18.57 20.24
N PRO A 343 0.24 18.08 19.01
CA PRO A 343 1.22 17.36 18.20
C PRO A 343 2.51 18.10 17.83
N THR A 344 3.45 17.39 17.22
CA THR A 344 4.63 17.98 16.60
C THR A 344 4.24 18.93 15.46
N GLY A 345 4.94 20.06 15.31
CA GLY A 345 4.75 20.97 14.17
C GLY A 345 3.54 21.91 14.23
N VAL A 346 2.62 21.77 15.20
CA VAL A 346 1.42 22.65 15.33
C VAL A 346 1.72 24.08 15.82
N GLY A 347 2.99 24.42 16.05
CA GLY A 347 3.43 25.78 16.39
C GLY A 347 3.38 26.17 17.87
N LYS A 348 3.49 25.21 18.80
CA LYS A 348 3.46 25.45 20.26
C LYS A 348 4.50 26.46 20.73
N THR A 349 5.79 26.20 20.51
CA THR A 349 6.91 27.10 20.91
C THR A 349 6.72 28.54 20.40
N THR A 350 6.34 28.70 19.12
CA THR A 350 6.09 30.02 18.52
C THR A 350 4.85 30.71 19.11
N THR A 351 3.78 29.95 19.38
CA THR A 351 2.57 30.46 20.03
C THR A 351 2.87 30.90 21.46
N LEU A 352 3.69 30.15 22.20
CA LEU A 352 4.10 30.50 23.55
C LEU A 352 4.95 31.77 23.57
N ALA A 353 5.88 31.94 22.63
CA ALA A 353 6.66 33.17 22.51
C ALA A 353 5.78 34.40 22.23
N LYS A 354 4.73 34.25 21.40
CA LYS A 354 3.74 35.31 21.14
C LYS A 354 2.90 35.64 22.37
N LEU A 355 2.41 34.63 23.10
CA LEU A 355 1.71 34.82 24.37
C LEU A 355 2.61 35.51 25.39
N ALA A 356 3.85 35.07 25.54
CA ALA A 356 4.82 35.67 26.45
C ALA A 356 5.03 37.16 26.14
N ALA A 357 5.27 37.52 24.87
CA ALA A 357 5.43 38.91 24.44
C ALA A 357 4.18 39.75 24.75
N ARG A 358 3.00 39.18 24.53
CA ARG A 358 1.70 39.83 24.78
C ARG A 358 1.43 40.02 26.29
N CYS A 359 1.80 39.07 27.13
CA CYS A 359 1.79 39.19 28.58
C CYS A 359 2.81 40.22 29.07
N VAL A 360 4.04 40.22 28.54
CA VAL A 360 5.10 41.20 28.87
C VAL A 360 4.63 42.62 28.56
N ALA A 361 3.98 42.84 27.43
CA ALA A 361 3.45 44.14 27.01
C ALA A 361 2.29 44.65 27.89
N ARG A 362 1.60 43.76 28.63
CA ARG A 362 0.44 44.08 29.49
C ARG A 362 0.81 44.18 30.98
N GLU A 363 1.60 43.23 31.47
CA GLU A 363 1.87 42.99 32.90
C GLU A 363 3.33 43.30 33.29
N GLY A 364 4.21 43.49 32.30
CA GLY A 364 5.65 43.62 32.49
C GLY A 364 6.39 42.28 32.59
N ARG A 365 7.65 42.26 32.16
CA ARG A 365 8.48 41.04 32.08
C ARG A 365 8.68 40.31 33.42
N GLU A 366 8.71 41.03 34.53
CA GLU A 366 8.91 40.44 35.86
C GLU A 366 7.72 39.56 36.29
N GLN A 367 6.55 39.74 35.68
CA GLN A 367 5.33 38.97 35.95
C GLN A 367 5.21 37.68 35.13
N VAL A 368 6.12 37.45 34.17
CA VAL A 368 6.06 36.34 33.22
C VAL A 368 7.24 35.39 33.44
N ALA A 369 6.99 34.08 33.36
CA ALA A 369 8.04 33.07 33.23
C ALA A 369 7.71 32.09 32.10
N MET A 370 8.75 31.61 31.41
CA MET A 370 8.63 30.57 30.39
C MET A 370 9.36 29.30 30.85
N LEU A 371 8.73 28.15 30.62
CA LEU A 371 9.30 26.83 30.85
C LEU A 371 9.17 26.02 29.56
N THR A 372 10.04 25.03 29.37
CA THR A 372 9.87 24.01 28.32
C THR A 372 10.14 22.61 28.84
N THR A 373 9.29 21.66 28.42
CA THR A 373 9.54 20.22 28.55
C THR A 373 10.04 19.58 27.24
N ASP A 374 10.15 20.34 26.14
CA ASP A 374 10.61 19.82 24.84
C ASP A 374 12.14 19.68 24.84
N LEU A 375 12.61 18.64 25.52
CA LEU A 375 14.03 18.26 25.58
C LEU A 375 14.42 17.24 24.50
N PHE A 376 13.46 16.78 23.71
CA PHE A 376 13.67 15.77 22.66
C PHE A 376 14.04 16.40 21.31
N ARG A 377 13.50 17.59 21.02
CA ARG A 377 13.76 18.31 19.78
C ARG A 377 15.02 19.17 19.90
N ILE A 378 16.05 18.79 19.13
CA ILE A 378 17.30 19.57 18.98
C ILE A 378 16.96 21.04 18.66
N GLY A 379 17.49 21.97 19.44
CA GLY A 379 17.30 23.41 19.25
C GLY A 379 16.03 24.01 19.89
N ALA A 380 15.14 23.22 20.52
CA ALA A 380 13.89 23.74 21.08
C ALA A 380 14.11 24.61 22.32
N LEU A 381 14.98 24.19 23.23
CA LEU A 381 15.36 24.98 24.42
C LEU A 381 16.07 26.27 24.01
N GLU A 382 17.03 26.17 23.09
CA GLU A 382 17.79 27.30 22.54
C GLU A 382 16.86 28.32 21.86
N GLN A 383 15.89 27.84 21.06
CA GLN A 383 14.87 28.68 20.45
C GLN A 383 14.06 29.45 21.49
N LEU A 384 13.59 28.79 22.56
CA LEU A 384 12.84 29.45 23.62
C LEU A 384 13.70 30.43 24.44
N GLN A 385 14.98 30.09 24.68
CA GLN A 385 15.94 30.99 25.34
C GLN A 385 16.26 32.24 24.53
N ILE A 386 16.31 32.14 23.19
CA ILE A 386 16.47 33.31 22.30
C ILE A 386 15.26 34.25 22.47
N TYR A 387 14.03 33.71 22.40
CA TYR A 387 12.82 34.50 22.65
C TYR A 387 12.82 35.13 24.06
N GLY A 388 13.19 34.37 25.09
CA GLY A 388 13.32 34.86 26.46
C GLY A 388 14.30 36.02 26.59
N ARG A 389 15.48 35.90 25.98
CA ARG A 389 16.51 36.95 25.95
C ARG A 389 16.01 38.23 25.26
N LEU A 390 15.29 38.11 24.16
CA LEU A 390 14.70 39.25 23.44
C LEU A 390 13.63 40.00 24.26
N MET A 391 12.86 39.26 25.08
CA MET A 391 11.80 39.84 25.93
C MET A 391 12.26 40.21 27.35
N GLY A 392 13.47 39.80 27.75
CA GLY A 392 13.93 39.87 29.14
C GLY A 392 13.17 38.94 30.10
N VAL A 393 12.62 37.83 29.59
CA VAL A 393 11.86 36.83 30.36
C VAL A 393 12.69 35.55 30.50
N PRO A 394 12.86 34.99 31.71
CA PRO A 394 13.65 33.76 31.89
C PRO A 394 12.92 32.55 31.28
N ALA A 395 13.71 31.67 30.64
CA ALA A 395 13.26 30.42 30.04
C ALA A 395 13.96 29.23 30.73
N HIS A 396 13.19 28.35 31.38
CA HIS A 396 13.70 27.21 32.15
C HIS A 396 13.39 25.87 31.48
N SER A 397 14.34 24.93 31.51
CA SER A 397 14.12 23.54 31.10
C SER A 397 13.52 22.71 32.23
N VAL A 398 12.63 21.77 31.89
CA VAL A 398 11.94 20.87 32.84
C VAL A 398 11.97 19.44 32.32
N ARG A 399 12.46 18.49 33.13
CA ARG A 399 12.57 17.06 32.78
C ARG A 399 11.39 16.22 33.25
N ASP A 400 10.89 16.50 34.45
CA ASP A 400 9.87 15.67 35.11
C ASP A 400 8.93 16.49 36.02
N ALA A 401 7.89 15.84 36.54
CA ALA A 401 6.87 16.49 37.39
C ALA A 401 7.42 17.01 38.74
N GLY A 402 8.49 16.40 39.27
CA GLY A 402 9.13 16.82 40.51
C GLY A 402 10.02 18.04 40.31
N GLU A 403 10.73 18.13 39.19
CA GLU A 403 11.43 19.34 38.75
C GLU A 403 10.46 20.48 38.43
N LEU A 404 9.37 20.19 37.70
CA LEU A 404 8.31 21.16 37.43
C LEU A 404 7.74 21.76 38.72
N ARG A 405 7.45 20.91 39.71
CA ARG A 405 6.92 21.33 41.02
C ARG A 405 7.89 22.23 41.79
N ARG A 406 9.20 21.93 41.76
CA ARG A 406 10.24 22.76 42.39
C ARG A 406 10.33 24.13 41.72
N ILE A 407 10.46 24.17 40.39
CA ILE A 407 10.57 25.42 39.63
C ILE A 407 9.30 26.27 39.81
N LEU A 408 8.09 25.67 39.78
CA LEU A 408 6.85 26.41 40.02
C LEU A 408 6.72 26.96 41.45
N ALA A 409 7.42 26.39 42.44
CA ALA A 409 7.52 26.97 43.78
C ALA A 409 8.55 28.12 43.83
N GLU A 410 9.72 27.93 43.22
CA GLU A 410 10.80 28.92 43.14
C GLU A 410 10.43 30.18 42.34
N LEU A 411 9.58 30.05 41.31
CA LEU A 411 9.12 31.17 40.49
C LEU A 411 8.25 32.20 41.25
N GLY A 412 7.86 31.90 42.50
CA GLY A 412 7.24 32.87 43.42
C GLY A 412 5.86 33.37 42.98
N ASN A 413 5.65 34.68 43.13
CA ASN A 413 4.37 35.37 42.88
C ASN A 413 4.23 35.89 41.43
N ARG A 414 4.95 35.33 40.46
CA ARG A 414 4.78 35.69 39.05
C ARG A 414 3.35 35.44 38.59
N LYS A 415 2.70 36.46 38.03
CA LYS A 415 1.30 36.39 37.61
C LYS A 415 1.03 35.29 36.57
N ILE A 416 1.91 35.14 35.58
CA ILE A 416 1.71 34.24 34.44
C ILE A 416 2.93 33.34 34.24
N VAL A 417 2.68 32.03 34.15
CA VAL A 417 3.70 31.04 33.83
C VAL A 417 3.26 30.25 32.59
N LEU A 418 4.10 30.25 31.55
CA LEU A 418 3.81 29.58 30.27
C LEU A 418 4.74 28.39 30.09
N ILE A 419 4.19 27.21 29.79
CA ILE A 419 4.93 25.95 29.60
C ILE A 419 4.79 25.51 28.14
N ASP A 420 5.91 25.41 27.42
CA ASP A 420 5.98 24.76 26.11
C ASP A 420 6.17 23.25 26.34
N THR A 421 5.41 22.41 25.65
CA THR A 421 5.52 20.96 25.83
C THR A 421 6.06 20.27 24.58
N THR A 422 6.64 19.09 24.78
CA THR A 422 7.03 18.18 23.69
C THR A 422 5.84 17.95 22.77
N GLY A 423 6.07 18.00 21.44
CA GLY A 423 5.08 17.54 20.48
C GLY A 423 4.93 16.02 20.52
N ILE A 424 3.71 15.54 20.76
CA ILE A 424 3.41 14.12 20.86
C ILE A 424 2.28 13.78 19.89
N SER A 425 2.45 12.71 19.10
CA SER A 425 1.40 12.22 18.21
C SER A 425 0.15 11.84 19.01
N GLN A 426 -1.04 12.18 18.52
CA GLN A 426 -2.31 11.88 19.21
C GLN A 426 -2.58 10.37 19.36
N ARG A 427 -1.81 9.52 18.68
CA ARG A 427 -1.87 8.06 18.75
C ARG A 427 -0.80 7.44 19.67
N ASP A 428 0.05 8.27 20.28
CA ASP A 428 1.11 7.84 21.19
C ASP A 428 0.61 7.80 22.65
N ARG A 429 1.06 6.81 23.41
CA ARG A 429 0.76 6.67 24.85
C ARG A 429 1.34 7.81 25.67
N LEU A 430 2.42 8.43 25.18
CA LEU A 430 3.07 9.59 25.82
C LEU A 430 2.12 10.79 26.02
N VAL A 431 0.98 10.89 25.32
CA VAL A 431 -0.03 11.95 25.54
C VAL A 431 -0.59 11.88 26.98
N ALA A 432 -0.88 10.67 27.48
CA ALA A 432 -1.39 10.48 28.83
C ALA A 432 -0.29 10.72 29.89
N GLU A 433 0.96 10.39 29.58
CA GLU A 433 2.11 10.65 30.46
C GLU A 433 2.39 12.16 30.57
N GLN A 434 2.33 12.91 29.47
CA GLN A 434 2.42 14.37 29.49
C GLN A 434 1.28 15.01 30.31
N ALA A 435 0.05 14.54 30.14
CA ALA A 435 -1.08 15.02 30.96
C ALA A 435 -0.83 14.76 32.47
N SER A 436 -0.43 13.53 32.82
CA SER A 436 -0.10 13.14 34.20
C SER A 436 1.04 13.99 34.79
N MET A 437 2.10 14.27 34.02
CA MET A 437 3.21 15.13 34.44
C MET A 437 2.73 16.54 34.81
N LEU A 438 1.88 17.14 33.97
CA LEU A 438 1.35 18.49 34.17
C LEU A 438 0.35 18.54 35.34
N CYS A 439 -0.49 17.52 35.52
CA CYS A 439 -1.40 17.45 36.67
C CYS A 439 -0.66 17.26 38.01
N ASN A 440 0.50 16.59 38.00
CA ASN A 440 1.33 16.39 39.20
C ASN A 440 2.30 17.55 39.51
N ALA A 441 2.18 18.69 38.80
CA ALA A 441 3.02 19.88 38.95
C ALA A 441 2.87 20.62 40.31
N GLY A 442 1.86 20.30 41.12
CA GLY A 442 1.66 20.89 42.46
C GLY A 442 1.05 22.30 42.49
N LYS A 443 0.84 22.92 41.32
CA LYS A 443 -0.09 24.04 41.10
C LYS A 443 -1.05 23.66 39.94
N PRO A 444 -2.29 24.17 39.89
CA PRO A 444 -3.19 23.89 38.76
C PRO A 444 -2.60 24.38 37.44
N VAL A 445 -2.46 23.49 36.46
CA VAL A 445 -1.94 23.80 35.12
C VAL A 445 -3.07 23.74 34.10
N ARG A 446 -3.44 24.91 33.58
CA ARG A 446 -4.46 25.05 32.53
C ARG A 446 -3.88 24.61 31.19
N ARG A 447 -4.31 23.46 30.68
CA ARG A 447 -3.86 22.90 29.40
C ARG A 447 -4.60 23.59 28.25
N LEU A 448 -3.88 24.22 27.32
CA LEU A 448 -4.44 24.81 26.10
C LEU A 448 -4.00 23.98 24.89
N LEU A 449 -4.97 23.41 24.18
CA LEU A 449 -4.72 22.57 23.01
C LEU A 449 -4.41 23.43 21.78
N VAL A 450 -3.25 23.24 21.17
CA VAL A 450 -2.85 23.97 19.96
C VAL A 450 -3.29 23.18 18.73
N LEU A 451 -4.26 23.73 17.99
CA LEU A 451 -4.85 23.13 16.78
C LEU A 451 -4.29 23.80 15.53
N ASN A 452 -3.88 23.00 14.55
CA ASN A 452 -3.42 23.50 13.24
C ASN A 452 -4.61 23.70 12.29
N ALA A 453 -4.88 24.94 11.86
CA ALA A 453 -5.97 25.24 10.93
C ALA A 453 -5.82 24.53 9.56
N ALA A 454 -4.59 24.23 9.14
CA ALA A 454 -4.32 23.54 7.88
C ALA A 454 -4.42 22.00 7.96
N SER A 455 -4.74 21.43 9.13
CA SER A 455 -4.94 19.98 9.30
C SER A 455 -6.34 19.52 8.85
N GLN A 456 -6.45 18.26 8.44
CA GLN A 456 -7.73 17.63 8.08
C GLN A 456 -8.64 17.47 9.30
N GLY A 457 -9.96 17.50 9.08
CA GLY A 457 -10.97 17.40 10.13
C GLY A 457 -10.83 16.16 11.02
N ASP A 458 -10.65 14.98 10.42
CA ASP A 458 -10.50 13.73 11.19
C ASP A 458 -9.22 13.72 12.05
N THR A 459 -8.14 14.34 11.56
CA THR A 459 -6.91 14.51 12.36
C THR A 459 -7.14 15.47 13.53
N LEU A 460 -7.86 16.58 13.32
CA LEU A 460 -8.21 17.52 14.38
C LEU A 460 -9.16 16.88 15.41
N ASP A 461 -10.05 15.99 14.96
CA ASP A 461 -10.95 15.23 15.83
C ASP A 461 -10.19 14.23 16.71
N GLU A 462 -9.28 13.41 16.13
CA GLU A 462 -8.40 12.52 16.90
C GLU A 462 -7.57 13.31 17.92
N VAL A 463 -6.99 14.45 17.52
CA VAL A 463 -6.18 15.30 18.40
C VAL A 463 -7.02 15.85 19.55
N ALA A 464 -8.21 16.39 19.27
CA ALA A 464 -9.12 16.88 20.30
C ALA A 464 -9.63 15.76 21.21
N HIS A 465 -9.86 14.55 20.69
CA HIS A 465 -10.27 13.41 21.51
C HIS A 465 -9.14 12.91 22.43
N ALA A 466 -7.94 12.69 21.89
CA ALA A 466 -6.81 12.12 22.63
C ALA A 466 -6.29 13.05 23.75
N TYR A 467 -6.19 14.36 23.48
CA TYR A 467 -5.69 15.31 24.48
C TYR A 467 -6.71 15.66 25.58
N ARG A 468 -8.01 15.44 25.33
CA ARG A 468 -9.07 15.61 26.34
C ARG A 468 -9.21 14.39 27.24
N ASN A 469 -9.21 13.18 26.67
CA ASN A 469 -9.43 11.91 27.39
C ASN A 469 -8.18 11.40 28.14
N GLY A 470 -7.29 12.30 28.56
CA GLY A 470 -6.11 11.99 29.37
C GLY A 470 -6.42 11.90 30.86
N VAL A 471 -5.39 11.59 31.66
CA VAL A 471 -5.48 11.61 33.13
C VAL A 471 -5.44 13.06 33.62
N GLY A 472 -6.48 13.52 34.32
CA GLY A 472 -6.53 14.83 34.95
C GLY A 472 -7.80 15.65 34.65
N GLU A 473 -7.73 16.96 34.88
CA GLU A 473 -8.74 17.92 34.40
C GLU A 473 -8.68 18.03 32.86
N ASP A 474 -9.83 18.26 32.22
CA ASP A 474 -9.96 18.47 30.77
C ASP A 474 -9.12 19.67 30.29
N VAL A 475 -8.88 19.80 28.98
CA VAL A 475 -8.19 20.98 28.45
C VAL A 475 -9.08 22.22 28.65
N ALA A 476 -8.48 23.32 29.10
CA ALA A 476 -9.20 24.55 29.43
C ALA A 476 -9.74 25.28 28.18
N GLY A 477 -9.15 25.01 27.02
CA GLY A 477 -9.50 25.62 25.75
C GLY A 477 -8.48 25.29 24.67
N CYS A 478 -8.54 26.02 23.55
CA CYS A 478 -7.63 25.84 22.43
C CYS A 478 -7.09 27.16 21.85
N ILE A 479 -6.04 27.04 21.05
CA ILE A 479 -5.50 28.12 20.21
C ILE A 479 -5.40 27.56 18.80
N ILE A 480 -5.98 28.27 17.82
CA ILE A 480 -5.91 27.85 16.42
C ILE A 480 -4.73 28.55 15.74
N THR A 481 -3.84 27.78 15.11
CA THR A 481 -2.59 28.28 14.50
C THR A 481 -2.57 28.04 13.00
N LYS A 482 -1.62 28.68 12.31
CA LYS A 482 -1.39 28.51 10.87
C LYS A 482 -2.61 28.87 10.01
N LEU A 483 -3.38 29.90 10.41
CA LEU A 483 -4.51 30.40 9.61
C LEU A 483 -4.06 30.97 8.25
N ASP A 484 -2.79 31.36 8.14
CA ASP A 484 -2.11 31.79 6.92
C ASP A 484 -1.72 30.65 5.97
N GLU A 485 -1.58 29.42 6.49
CA GLU A 485 -1.31 28.22 5.68
C GLU A 485 -2.60 27.44 5.33
N ALA A 486 -3.72 27.76 5.99
CA ALA A 486 -4.98 27.04 5.85
C ALA A 486 -5.74 27.44 4.57
N THR A 487 -6.26 26.45 3.85
CA THR A 487 -7.15 26.67 2.69
C THR A 487 -8.63 26.75 3.08
N ARG A 488 -9.00 26.22 4.24
CA ARG A 488 -10.33 26.29 4.87
C ARG A 488 -10.18 26.36 6.38
N LEU A 489 -11.12 27.00 7.07
CA LEU A 489 -11.12 27.07 8.55
C LEU A 489 -12.19 26.19 9.22
N GLY A 490 -13.23 25.79 8.48
CA GLY A 490 -14.41 25.11 9.05
C GLY A 490 -14.07 23.89 9.88
N ALA A 491 -13.06 23.09 9.49
CA ALA A 491 -12.66 21.88 10.22
C ALA A 491 -12.16 22.17 11.65
N ALA A 492 -11.40 23.26 11.84
CA ALA A 492 -10.90 23.67 13.14
C ALA A 492 -12.00 24.29 14.02
N LEU A 493 -12.90 25.07 13.41
CA LEU A 493 -14.05 25.69 14.10
C LEU A 493 -15.11 24.64 14.50
N ASP A 494 -15.40 23.70 13.60
CA ASP A 494 -16.24 22.52 13.82
C ASP A 494 -15.71 21.66 14.99
N THR A 495 -14.41 21.39 15.01
CA THR A 495 -13.75 20.68 16.11
C THR A 495 -13.91 21.46 17.43
N ALA A 496 -13.70 22.78 17.43
CA ALA A 496 -13.88 23.60 18.63
C ALA A 496 -15.34 23.60 19.14
N ILE A 497 -16.33 23.67 18.24
CA ILE A 497 -17.76 23.56 18.57
C ILE A 497 -18.09 22.19 19.17
N ARG A 498 -17.75 21.10 18.48
CA ARG A 498 -18.15 19.74 18.87
C ARG A 498 -17.46 19.27 20.16
N HIS A 499 -16.20 19.64 20.36
CA HIS A 499 -15.46 19.33 21.59
C HIS A 499 -15.65 20.39 22.69
N ARG A 500 -16.42 21.46 22.43
CA ARG A 500 -16.68 22.58 23.33
C ARG A 500 -15.39 23.21 23.88
N LEU A 501 -14.42 23.47 23.01
CA LEU A 501 -13.11 24.02 23.33
C LEU A 501 -13.12 25.55 23.16
N PRO A 502 -13.13 26.35 24.25
CA PRO A 502 -13.03 27.80 24.12
C PRO A 502 -11.76 28.20 23.36
N ILE A 503 -11.93 28.86 22.22
CA ILE A 503 -10.80 29.39 21.46
C ILE A 503 -10.34 30.65 22.18
N HIS A 504 -9.08 30.66 22.64
CA HIS A 504 -8.47 31.84 23.26
C HIS A 504 -7.95 32.80 22.19
N TYR A 505 -7.14 32.30 21.27
CA TYR A 505 -6.41 33.09 20.28
C TYR A 505 -6.36 32.41 18.93
N MET A 506 -6.04 33.20 17.90
CA MET A 506 -5.67 32.72 16.58
C MET A 506 -4.30 33.26 16.14
N SER A 507 -3.49 32.43 15.49
CA SER A 507 -2.18 32.82 14.93
C SER A 507 -2.25 32.87 13.40
N VAL A 508 -2.14 34.09 12.86
CA VAL A 508 -2.31 34.47 11.44
C VAL A 508 -0.99 34.67 10.69
N GLY A 509 0.07 33.98 11.12
CA GLY A 509 1.37 33.97 10.45
C GLY A 509 2.56 33.90 11.39
N GLN A 510 3.77 34.03 10.83
CA GLN A 510 4.99 33.61 11.51
C GLN A 510 5.63 34.66 12.43
N LYS A 511 5.35 35.96 12.26
CA LYS A 511 6.02 37.02 13.03
C LYS A 511 5.62 37.00 14.51
N VAL A 512 6.60 37.26 15.38
CA VAL A 512 6.44 37.39 16.84
C VAL A 512 6.83 38.82 17.22
N PRO A 513 5.95 39.59 17.90
CA PRO A 513 4.65 39.20 18.44
C PRO A 513 3.46 39.40 17.48
N GLU A 514 3.63 40.14 16.38
CA GLU A 514 2.49 40.79 15.68
C GLU A 514 1.38 39.85 15.19
N HIS A 515 1.72 38.65 14.72
CA HIS A 515 0.75 37.77 14.04
C HIS A 515 -0.05 36.91 15.04
N MET A 516 -0.68 37.53 16.03
CA MET A 516 -1.56 36.87 17.01
C MET A 516 -2.73 37.76 17.43
N GLU A 517 -3.95 37.24 17.22
CA GLU A 517 -5.21 37.94 17.46
C GLU A 517 -6.03 37.21 18.53
N LEU A 518 -6.79 37.96 19.35
CA LEU A 518 -7.78 37.38 20.25
C LEU A 518 -8.89 36.72 19.43
N ALA A 519 -9.33 35.52 19.82
CA ALA A 519 -10.35 34.83 19.06
C ALA A 519 -11.71 35.54 19.14
N ARG A 520 -12.32 35.76 17.97
CA ARG A 520 -13.64 36.37 17.82
C ARG A 520 -14.50 35.48 16.93
N ALA A 521 -15.68 35.11 17.42
CA ALA A 521 -16.54 34.14 16.73
C ALA A 521 -17.02 34.66 15.37
N ASP A 522 -17.45 35.93 15.30
CA ASP A 522 -17.83 36.60 14.06
C ASP A 522 -16.68 36.62 13.04
N VAL A 523 -15.50 37.10 13.44
CA VAL A 523 -14.31 37.18 12.57
C VAL A 523 -13.87 35.81 12.06
N LEU A 524 -13.91 34.77 12.89
CA LEU A 524 -13.53 33.41 12.49
C LEU A 524 -14.51 32.80 11.48
N ILE A 525 -15.82 32.98 11.70
CA ILE A 525 -16.86 32.47 10.81
C ILE A 525 -16.87 33.26 9.49
N ASP A 526 -16.71 34.59 9.52
CA ASP A 526 -16.60 35.42 8.32
C ASP A 526 -15.36 35.08 7.49
N ARG A 527 -14.21 34.87 8.15
CA ARG A 527 -13.00 34.37 7.47
C ARG A 527 -13.27 33.00 6.83
N ALA A 528 -13.91 32.07 7.54
CA ALA A 528 -14.24 30.74 7.01
C ALA A 528 -15.10 30.81 5.73
N PHE A 529 -16.13 31.66 5.69
CA PHE A 529 -16.96 31.84 4.49
C PHE A 529 -16.21 32.58 3.37
N SER A 530 -15.50 33.68 3.66
CA SER A 530 -14.76 34.43 2.63
C SER A 530 -13.63 33.64 1.95
N MET A 531 -13.12 32.59 2.60
CA MET A 531 -12.13 31.69 2.02
C MET A 531 -12.74 30.72 0.99
N VAL A 532 -14.03 30.38 1.12
CA VAL A 532 -14.77 29.61 0.10
C VAL A 532 -14.91 30.42 -1.18
N GLU A 533 -15.35 31.68 -1.08
CA GLU A 533 -15.54 32.56 -2.25
C GLU A 533 -14.26 32.77 -3.07
N ARG A 534 -13.10 32.70 -2.41
CA ARG A 534 -11.77 32.86 -3.02
C ARG A 534 -11.18 31.55 -3.55
N ALA A 535 -11.66 30.41 -3.08
CA ALA A 535 -11.16 29.10 -3.46
C ALA A 535 -12.09 28.41 -4.46
N ARG A 536 -11.67 28.29 -5.73
CA ARG A 536 -12.25 27.26 -6.61
C ARG A 536 -11.92 25.90 -6.01
N ALA A 537 -12.90 25.27 -5.37
CA ALA A 537 -12.69 24.06 -4.60
C ALA A 537 -12.25 22.89 -5.48
N LEU A 538 -10.95 22.54 -5.40
CA LEU A 538 -10.36 21.38 -6.09
C LEU A 538 -10.89 20.02 -5.60
N TYR A 539 -11.59 20.01 -4.45
CA TYR A 539 -11.96 18.79 -3.72
C TYR A 539 -13.38 18.82 -3.13
N THR A 540 -14.19 19.85 -3.39
CA THR A 540 -15.62 19.79 -3.05
C THR A 540 -16.39 19.50 -4.33
N PRO A 541 -17.29 18.49 -4.36
CA PRO A 541 -18.10 18.21 -5.53
C PRO A 541 -18.96 19.43 -5.90
N SER A 542 -18.88 19.86 -7.16
CA SER A 542 -19.67 20.95 -7.72
C SER A 542 -21.17 20.62 -7.72
N GLU A 543 -22.03 21.57 -8.12
CA GLU A 543 -23.45 21.28 -8.30
C GLU A 543 -23.70 20.13 -9.28
N ALA A 544 -22.88 20.03 -10.33
CA ALA A 544 -22.94 18.93 -11.29
C ALA A 544 -22.48 17.61 -10.68
N ASP A 545 -21.47 17.61 -9.80
CA ASP A 545 -20.98 16.40 -9.14
C ASP A 545 -21.95 15.92 -8.04
N LEU A 546 -22.49 16.83 -7.23
CA LEU A 546 -23.56 16.53 -6.25
C LEU A 546 -24.86 16.11 -6.94
N ALA A 547 -25.27 16.78 -8.02
CA ALA A 547 -26.39 16.32 -8.84
C ALA A 547 -26.10 14.97 -9.48
N SER A 548 -24.86 14.68 -9.88
CA SER A 548 -24.48 13.34 -10.36
C SER A 548 -24.63 12.28 -9.28
N LEU A 549 -24.22 12.57 -8.02
CA LEU A 549 -24.34 11.66 -6.88
C LEU A 549 -25.80 11.46 -6.41
N VAL A 550 -26.64 12.50 -6.49
CA VAL A 550 -28.07 12.37 -6.22
C VAL A 550 -28.78 11.66 -7.37
N SER A 551 -28.34 11.86 -8.62
CA SER A 551 -28.82 11.11 -9.78
C SER A 551 -28.36 9.65 -9.76
N SER A 552 -27.22 9.32 -9.16
CA SER A 552 -26.74 7.94 -8.97
C SER A 552 -27.39 7.23 -7.76
N SER A 553 -28.42 7.84 -7.17
CA SER A 553 -29.44 7.13 -6.37
C SER A 553 -30.65 6.69 -7.21
N ARG A 554 -30.63 7.00 -8.52
CA ARG A 554 -31.35 6.28 -9.57
C ARG A 554 -30.32 5.46 -10.37
N GLU A 555 -30.77 4.41 -11.05
CA GLU A 555 -29.85 3.60 -11.87
C GLU A 555 -29.23 4.42 -13.03
N PRO A 556 -28.02 4.04 -13.48
CA PRO A 556 -27.17 4.91 -14.30
C PRO A 556 -27.48 4.82 -15.80
N ASP A 557 -27.51 5.99 -16.46
CA ASP A 557 -27.00 6.21 -17.82
C ASP A 557 -27.12 7.71 -18.19
N ALA A 558 -26.26 8.34 -18.99
CA ALA A 558 -24.96 7.93 -19.52
C ALA A 558 -24.07 9.18 -19.67
N VAL A 559 -22.84 9.15 -19.16
CA VAL A 559 -21.80 10.11 -19.56
C VAL A 559 -20.93 9.41 -20.61
N ASP A 560 -20.75 10.06 -21.77
CA ASP A 560 -19.97 9.53 -22.89
C ASP A 560 -18.65 8.86 -22.41
N PRO A 561 -18.51 7.52 -22.55
CA PRO A 561 -17.32 6.80 -22.14
C PRO A 561 -16.03 7.36 -22.76
N ALA A 562 -16.10 7.86 -24.00
CA ALA A 562 -14.93 8.43 -24.68
C ALA A 562 -14.35 9.64 -23.91
N ARG A 563 -15.23 10.50 -23.36
CA ARG A 563 -14.81 11.69 -22.61
C ARG A 563 -14.16 11.35 -21.27
N ARG A 564 -14.60 10.28 -20.60
CA ARG A 564 -13.96 9.79 -19.36
C ARG A 564 -12.58 9.18 -19.64
N ARG A 565 -12.45 8.40 -20.72
CA ARG A 565 -11.17 7.79 -21.14
C ARG A 565 -10.15 8.84 -21.59
N GLN A 566 -10.59 9.89 -22.28
CA GLN A 566 -9.72 11.01 -22.68
C GLN A 566 -9.10 11.75 -21.47
N LEU A 567 -9.84 11.86 -20.35
CA LEU A 567 -9.31 12.43 -19.10
C LEU A 567 -8.27 11.51 -18.46
N LEU A 568 -8.49 10.19 -18.39
CA LEU A 568 -7.47 9.24 -17.91
C LEU A 568 -6.21 9.27 -18.77
N ALA A 569 -6.34 9.29 -20.09
CA ALA A 569 -5.20 9.34 -21.00
C ALA A 569 -4.32 10.57 -20.72
N SER A 570 -4.94 11.72 -20.42
CA SER A 570 -4.22 12.95 -20.06
C SER A 570 -3.52 12.91 -18.68
N ALA A 571 -3.90 11.99 -17.80
CA ALA A 571 -3.33 11.81 -16.47
C ALA A 571 -2.26 10.69 -16.40
N ILE A 572 -2.38 9.67 -17.27
CA ILE A 572 -1.49 8.49 -17.28
C ILE A 572 -0.28 8.69 -18.22
N LEU A 573 -0.46 9.43 -19.32
CA LEU A 573 0.53 9.51 -20.39
C LEU A 573 1.16 10.91 -20.44
N PRO A 574 2.47 11.02 -20.71
CA PRO A 574 3.16 12.31 -20.71
C PRO A 574 2.62 13.22 -21.81
N GLN A 575 2.49 14.52 -21.47
CA GLN A 575 2.06 15.58 -22.38
C GLN A 575 3.02 15.73 -23.58
N GLN A 576 2.77 14.97 -24.65
CA GLN A 576 3.30 15.25 -25.98
C GLN A 576 2.20 15.95 -26.79
N GLY A 577 2.44 17.22 -27.12
CA GLY A 577 1.43 18.08 -27.74
C GLY A 577 0.96 17.61 -29.12
N GLY A 578 -0.29 17.93 -29.45
CA GLY A 578 -0.87 17.63 -30.77
C GLY A 578 -1.16 16.14 -30.96
N ALA A 579 -0.66 15.56 -32.05
CA ALA A 579 -0.96 14.17 -32.46
C ALA A 579 -0.64 13.11 -31.38
N GLY A 580 0.29 13.42 -30.46
CA GLY A 580 0.61 12.55 -29.33
C GLY A 580 -0.56 12.28 -28.38
N SER A 581 -1.52 13.21 -28.22
CA SER A 581 -2.65 13.02 -27.30
C SER A 581 -3.71 12.05 -27.83
N ILE A 582 -3.84 11.92 -29.16
CA ILE A 582 -4.77 10.95 -29.78
C ILE A 582 -4.17 9.55 -29.70
N ALA A 583 -2.89 9.40 -30.05
CA ALA A 583 -2.16 8.13 -29.88
C ALA A 583 -2.12 7.69 -28.40
N ALA A 584 -2.02 8.63 -27.47
CA ALA A 584 -2.12 8.36 -26.04
C ALA A 584 -3.51 7.86 -25.61
N ALA A 585 -4.59 8.47 -26.09
CA ALA A 585 -5.95 7.99 -25.82
C ALA A 585 -6.18 6.58 -26.37
N GLN A 586 -5.77 6.33 -27.62
CA GLN A 586 -5.84 5.01 -28.25
C GLN A 586 -5.03 3.95 -27.47
N SER A 587 -3.81 4.28 -27.04
CA SER A 587 -2.98 3.39 -26.22
C SER A 587 -3.63 3.02 -24.88
N LEU A 588 -4.50 3.88 -24.33
CA LEU A 588 -5.28 3.57 -23.14
C LEU A 588 -6.52 2.72 -23.46
N ASP A 589 -7.26 3.03 -24.52
CA ASP A 589 -8.38 2.19 -25.00
C ASP A 589 -7.92 0.75 -25.29
N ASP A 590 -6.81 0.59 -26.00
CA ASP A 590 -6.16 -0.71 -26.26
C ASP A 590 -5.76 -1.43 -24.95
N THR A 591 -5.31 -0.66 -23.96
CA THR A 591 -4.93 -1.20 -22.64
C THR A 591 -6.14 -1.69 -21.86
N ILE A 592 -7.25 -0.94 -21.85
CA ILE A 592 -8.50 -1.33 -21.19
C ILE A 592 -9.06 -2.57 -21.88
N SER A 593 -9.18 -2.53 -23.21
CA SER A 593 -9.65 -3.67 -24.01
C SER A 593 -8.80 -4.93 -23.81
N TRP A 594 -7.49 -4.79 -23.57
CA TRP A 594 -6.64 -5.94 -23.25
C TRP A 594 -6.87 -6.45 -21.82
N LEU A 595 -6.93 -5.56 -20.82
CA LEU A 595 -7.12 -5.94 -19.42
C LEU A 595 -8.48 -6.62 -19.18
N ASP A 596 -9.52 -6.19 -19.89
CA ASP A 596 -10.87 -6.77 -19.81
C ASP A 596 -11.03 -8.03 -20.70
N SER A 597 -10.06 -8.36 -21.55
CA SER A 597 -10.04 -9.61 -22.35
C SER A 597 -9.09 -10.69 -21.82
N ASP A 598 -8.08 -10.36 -21.00
CA ASP A 598 -7.22 -11.36 -20.34
C ASP A 598 -7.90 -11.93 -19.08
N PRO A 599 -8.17 -13.26 -19.01
CA PRO A 599 -8.90 -13.84 -17.88
C PRO A 599 -8.22 -13.65 -16.51
N ALA A 600 -6.90 -13.61 -16.44
CA ALA A 600 -6.19 -13.43 -15.18
C ALA A 600 -6.24 -11.98 -14.70
N CYS A 601 -6.15 -11.01 -15.62
CA CYS A 601 -6.28 -9.59 -15.29
C CYS A 601 -7.71 -9.26 -14.85
N LEU A 602 -8.73 -9.73 -15.58
CA LEU A 602 -10.14 -9.56 -15.21
C LEU A 602 -10.45 -10.22 -13.87
N GLN A 603 -9.98 -11.46 -13.64
CA GLN A 603 -10.17 -12.15 -12.36
C GLN A 603 -9.44 -11.45 -11.20
N ALA A 604 -8.24 -10.92 -11.42
CA ALA A 604 -7.50 -10.16 -10.41
C ALA A 604 -8.17 -8.81 -10.11
N ARG A 605 -8.75 -8.14 -11.12
CA ARG A 605 -9.52 -6.89 -10.95
C ARG A 605 -10.81 -7.13 -10.16
N SER A 606 -11.54 -8.20 -10.48
CA SER A 606 -12.75 -8.62 -9.75
C SER A 606 -12.43 -8.99 -8.29
N ALA A 607 -11.43 -9.85 -8.06
CA ALA A 607 -11.00 -10.20 -6.71
C ALA A 607 -10.47 -8.98 -5.92
N TRP A 608 -9.85 -8.01 -6.59
CA TRP A 608 -9.43 -6.76 -5.98
C TRP A 608 -10.61 -5.88 -5.56
N ARG A 609 -11.66 -5.75 -6.40
CA ARG A 609 -12.91 -5.06 -6.07
C ARG A 609 -13.49 -5.63 -4.77
N GLU A 610 -13.70 -6.95 -4.69
CA GLU A 610 -14.21 -7.64 -3.48
C GLU A 610 -13.26 -7.54 -2.27
N TYR A 611 -11.95 -7.49 -2.50
CA TYR A 611 -10.96 -7.32 -1.43
C TYR A 611 -11.03 -5.93 -0.79
N VAL A 612 -11.34 -4.88 -1.57
CA VAL A 612 -11.36 -3.48 -1.13
C VAL A 612 -12.76 -2.99 -0.72
N SER A 613 -13.83 -3.44 -1.40
CA SER A 613 -15.20 -2.96 -1.15
C SER A 613 -15.71 -3.33 0.25
N ASP A 614 -15.31 -4.50 0.74
CA ASP A 614 -15.82 -5.08 1.98
C ASP A 614 -14.80 -5.00 3.12
N GLY A 615 -15.05 -4.06 4.04
CA GLY A 615 -14.39 -3.90 5.33
C GLY A 615 -14.66 -5.06 6.29
N ALA A 616 -14.15 -6.24 5.94
CA ALA A 616 -14.33 -7.57 6.54
C ALA A 616 -15.54 -8.42 6.08
N GLY A 617 -16.38 -7.96 5.13
CA GLY A 617 -17.58 -8.68 4.67
C GLY A 617 -17.33 -9.90 3.75
N ALA A 618 -16.48 -9.76 2.71
CA ALA A 618 -16.33 -10.78 1.69
C ALA A 618 -15.75 -12.07 2.27
N SER A 619 -16.55 -13.14 2.23
CA SER A 619 -16.14 -14.46 2.73
C SER A 619 -14.95 -14.98 1.93
N LEU A 620 -14.03 -15.67 2.60
CA LEU A 620 -12.89 -16.32 1.94
C LEU A 620 -13.33 -17.32 0.84
N ALA A 621 -14.55 -17.87 0.97
CA ALA A 621 -15.16 -18.74 -0.04
C ALA A 621 -15.53 -17.98 -1.32
N ALA A 622 -16.12 -16.79 -1.24
CA ALA A 622 -16.50 -15.99 -2.43
C ALA A 622 -15.27 -15.66 -3.30
N LEU A 623 -14.22 -15.11 -2.68
CA LEU A 623 -12.94 -14.83 -3.33
C LEU A 623 -12.25 -16.07 -3.92
N GLY A 624 -12.59 -17.28 -3.44
CA GLY A 624 -12.00 -18.55 -3.85
C GLY A 624 -12.78 -19.30 -4.92
N ASP A 625 -14.10 -19.17 -4.96
CA ASP A 625 -14.98 -19.90 -5.87
C ASP A 625 -15.14 -19.24 -7.25
N GLU A 626 -15.15 -17.90 -7.36
CA GLU A 626 -15.23 -17.24 -8.67
C GLU A 626 -14.03 -17.51 -9.59
N PRO A 627 -12.76 -17.51 -9.12
CA PRO A 627 -11.62 -17.92 -9.95
C PRO A 627 -11.72 -19.35 -10.49
N LEU A 628 -12.39 -20.26 -9.76
CA LEU A 628 -12.67 -21.62 -10.24
C LEU A 628 -13.82 -21.64 -11.25
N ALA A 629 -14.83 -20.78 -11.08
CA ALA A 629 -15.92 -20.62 -12.03
C ALA A 629 -15.41 -20.04 -13.37
N MET A 630 -14.60 -18.99 -13.32
CA MET A 630 -13.90 -18.44 -14.48
C MET A 630 -13.08 -19.52 -15.21
N VAL A 631 -12.24 -20.27 -14.50
CA VAL A 631 -11.44 -21.34 -15.12
C VAL A 631 -12.30 -22.38 -15.84
N ARG A 632 -13.48 -22.75 -15.30
CA ARG A 632 -14.42 -23.66 -15.98
C ARG A 632 -15.04 -23.06 -17.23
N ARG A 633 -15.30 -21.74 -17.27
CA ARG A 633 -15.83 -21.03 -18.45
C ARG A 633 -14.77 -20.92 -19.55
N GLU A 634 -13.55 -20.53 -19.19
CA GLU A 634 -12.46 -20.23 -20.14
C GLU A 634 -11.70 -21.47 -20.65
N PHE A 635 -11.85 -22.62 -19.99
CA PHE A 635 -11.04 -23.82 -20.28
C PHE A 635 -11.02 -24.20 -21.77
N SER A 636 -12.19 -24.28 -22.42
CA SER A 636 -12.32 -24.71 -23.81
C SER A 636 -11.80 -23.70 -24.83
N ALA A 637 -11.71 -22.42 -24.47
CA ALA A 637 -11.15 -21.38 -25.33
C ALA A 637 -9.61 -21.32 -25.21
N VAL A 638 -9.10 -21.35 -23.98
CA VAL A 638 -7.68 -21.04 -23.69
C VAL A 638 -6.77 -22.28 -23.66
N CYS A 639 -7.30 -23.46 -23.32
CA CYS A 639 -6.54 -24.73 -23.26
C CYS A 639 -6.74 -25.57 -24.53
N ASN A 640 -5.78 -26.43 -24.89
CA ASN A 640 -5.99 -27.44 -25.94
C ASN A 640 -6.68 -28.69 -25.38
N ARG A 641 -6.13 -29.23 -24.29
CA ARG A 641 -6.55 -30.50 -23.69
C ARG A 641 -6.42 -30.56 -22.18
N ASN A 642 -5.52 -29.80 -21.56
CA ASN A 642 -5.21 -29.92 -20.14
C ASN A 642 -5.10 -28.55 -19.47
N LEU A 643 -5.50 -28.50 -18.19
CA LEU A 643 -5.19 -27.38 -17.30
C LEU A 643 -3.96 -27.78 -16.45
N LEU A 644 -2.90 -26.98 -16.52
CA LEU A 644 -1.70 -27.18 -15.74
C LEU A 644 -1.85 -26.51 -14.38
N VAL A 645 -1.62 -27.26 -13.31
CA VAL A 645 -1.60 -26.77 -11.93
C VAL A 645 -0.14 -26.64 -11.50
N MET A 646 0.43 -25.46 -11.67
CA MET A 646 1.80 -25.15 -11.23
C MET A 646 1.81 -25.02 -9.71
N HIS A 647 2.42 -25.99 -9.02
CA HIS A 647 2.68 -25.87 -7.58
C HIS A 647 4.06 -25.28 -7.35
N GLY A 648 4.15 -24.28 -6.47
CA GLY A 648 5.41 -23.61 -6.15
C GLY A 648 5.41 -23.00 -4.76
N LYS A 649 6.59 -22.51 -4.35
CA LYS A 649 6.79 -21.84 -3.06
C LYS A 649 7.55 -20.53 -3.22
N THR A 650 7.22 -19.54 -2.39
CA THR A 650 7.95 -18.27 -2.32
C THR A 650 8.13 -17.83 -0.87
N ALA A 651 9.22 -17.12 -0.58
CA ALA A 651 9.51 -16.61 0.76
C ALA A 651 8.82 -15.26 0.95
N MET A 652 8.02 -15.14 2.01
CA MET A 652 7.26 -13.94 2.33
C MET A 652 8.07 -13.03 3.25
N LYS A 653 8.05 -11.72 2.97
CA LYS A 653 8.73 -10.68 3.74
C LYS A 653 7.82 -9.46 3.84
N GLY A 654 7.63 -8.92 5.04
CA GLY A 654 6.88 -7.68 5.29
C GLY A 654 6.85 -7.37 6.79
N GLU A 655 6.56 -6.12 7.16
CA GLU A 655 6.62 -5.68 8.57
C GLU A 655 5.65 -6.43 9.49
N ALA A 656 4.50 -6.87 8.97
CA ALA A 656 3.50 -7.65 9.69
C ALA A 656 3.77 -9.18 9.74
N LEU A 657 4.88 -9.67 9.16
CA LEU A 657 5.20 -11.10 9.13
C LEU A 657 6.68 -11.36 9.51
N PRO A 658 6.97 -12.03 10.64
CA PRO A 658 8.32 -12.32 11.13
C PRO A 658 9.02 -13.46 10.35
N GLY A 659 8.84 -13.50 9.03
CA GLY A 659 9.24 -14.59 8.15
C GLY A 659 8.13 -15.64 7.97
N GLY A 660 7.94 -16.07 6.72
CA GLY A 660 6.99 -17.11 6.35
C GLY A 660 7.20 -17.57 4.91
N ALA A 661 6.44 -18.58 4.47
CA ALA A 661 6.47 -19.05 3.09
C ALA A 661 5.05 -19.20 2.55
N LEU A 662 4.81 -18.74 1.32
CA LEU A 662 3.56 -18.98 0.60
C LEU A 662 3.74 -20.20 -0.30
N LEU A 663 2.93 -21.22 -0.08
CA LEU A 663 2.79 -22.39 -0.95
C LEU A 663 1.53 -22.17 -1.79
N GLY A 664 1.67 -22.09 -3.11
CA GLY A 664 0.58 -21.73 -4.02
C GLY A 664 0.34 -22.75 -5.12
N ALA A 665 -0.86 -22.72 -5.68
CA ALA A 665 -1.19 -23.36 -6.96
C ALA A 665 -1.61 -22.29 -7.97
N LEU A 666 -0.87 -22.16 -9.06
CA LEU A 666 -1.20 -21.31 -10.21
C LEU A 666 -1.79 -22.18 -11.32
N LEU A 667 -3.01 -21.85 -11.75
CA LEU A 667 -3.73 -22.51 -12.82
C LEU A 667 -3.34 -21.85 -14.15
N MET A 668 -2.83 -22.65 -15.08
CA MET A 668 -2.38 -22.21 -16.40
C MET A 668 -2.91 -23.14 -17.50
N SER A 669 -3.15 -22.61 -18.69
CA SER A 669 -3.41 -23.45 -19.87
C SER A 669 -2.17 -24.22 -20.30
N ASP A 670 -2.37 -25.35 -20.98
CA ASP A 670 -1.30 -26.09 -21.65
C ASP A 670 -0.62 -25.34 -22.82
N ARG A 671 -1.12 -24.15 -23.19
CA ARG A 671 -0.49 -23.17 -24.10
C ARG A 671 0.43 -22.17 -23.39
N GLY A 672 0.44 -22.15 -22.06
CA GLY A 672 1.17 -21.15 -21.28
C GLY A 672 0.45 -19.82 -21.16
N ALA A 673 -0.83 -19.82 -20.80
CA ALA A 673 -1.55 -18.65 -20.33
C ALA A 673 -1.94 -18.88 -18.85
N ALA A 674 -1.56 -17.98 -17.93
CA ALA A 674 -2.08 -18.05 -16.57
C ALA A 674 -3.55 -17.61 -16.52
N LEU A 675 -4.34 -18.25 -15.65
CA LEU A 675 -5.77 -17.96 -15.48
C LEU A 675 -6.06 -17.45 -14.06
N ALA A 676 -5.69 -18.23 -13.04
CA ALA A 676 -6.03 -17.91 -11.65
C ALA A 676 -5.07 -18.57 -10.66
N SER A 677 -5.07 -18.16 -9.40
CA SER A 677 -4.31 -18.83 -8.34
C SER A 677 -5.12 -19.00 -7.03
N PRO A 678 -6.17 -19.85 -7.03
CA PRO A 678 -7.16 -19.92 -5.94
C PRO A 678 -6.69 -20.68 -4.68
N ALA A 679 -5.75 -21.62 -4.80
CA ALA A 679 -5.30 -22.44 -3.67
C ALA A 679 -3.96 -21.95 -3.10
N GLN A 680 -4.03 -21.15 -2.04
CA GLN A 680 -2.90 -20.58 -1.33
C GLN A 680 -2.81 -21.14 0.09
N GLN A 681 -1.59 -21.35 0.57
CA GLN A 681 -1.31 -21.71 1.95
C GLN A 681 -0.12 -20.91 2.49
N LEU A 682 -0.36 -20.11 3.51
CA LEU A 682 0.64 -19.26 4.16
C LEU A 682 1.20 -19.99 5.39
N VAL A 683 2.48 -20.36 5.33
CA VAL A 683 3.22 -21.02 6.40
C VAL A 683 3.82 -19.95 7.33
N LEU A 684 3.46 -20.03 8.61
CA LEU A 684 3.87 -19.13 9.68
C LEU A 684 4.62 -19.92 10.77
N PRO A 685 5.38 -19.26 11.67
CA PRO A 685 6.10 -19.96 12.74
C PRO A 685 5.20 -20.76 13.70
N HIS A 686 3.92 -20.40 13.80
CA HIS A 686 2.95 -20.97 14.75
C HIS A 686 1.87 -21.84 14.10
N GLY A 687 1.96 -22.11 12.79
CA GLY A 687 0.96 -22.87 12.04
C GLY A 687 0.86 -22.47 10.58
N MET A 688 -0.13 -23.00 9.87
CA MET A 688 -0.39 -22.66 8.47
C MET A 688 -1.82 -22.11 8.34
N LEU A 689 -2.01 -21.18 7.41
CA LEU A 689 -3.33 -20.67 7.00
C LEU A 689 -3.61 -21.13 5.57
N THR A 690 -4.86 -21.45 5.24
CA THR A 690 -5.24 -21.87 3.87
C THR A 690 -6.33 -20.96 3.33
N SER A 691 -6.33 -20.68 2.02
CA SER A 691 -7.37 -19.89 1.35
C SER A 691 -8.64 -20.68 1.06
N PHE A 692 -8.65 -22.00 1.29
CA PHE A 692 -9.67 -22.90 0.73
C PHE A 692 -10.25 -23.94 1.72
N SER A 693 -9.65 -24.07 2.92
CA SER A 693 -10.22 -24.83 4.03
C SER A 693 -9.78 -24.19 5.37
N PRO A 694 -10.34 -23.03 5.73
CA PRO A 694 -9.90 -22.26 6.91
C PRO A 694 -10.25 -22.92 8.25
N ALA A 695 -11.14 -23.93 8.25
CA ALA A 695 -11.61 -24.62 9.45
C ALA A 695 -10.79 -25.87 9.82
N ALA A 696 -9.93 -26.37 8.93
CA ALA A 696 -9.10 -27.54 9.19
C ALA A 696 -7.76 -27.14 9.85
N PRO A 697 -7.29 -27.85 10.90
CA PRO A 697 -5.99 -27.58 11.51
C PRO A 697 -4.87 -27.88 10.52
N ALA A 698 -4.30 -26.84 9.92
CA ALA A 698 -3.29 -26.99 8.87
C ALA A 698 -1.92 -27.33 9.46
N GLN A 699 -1.50 -28.59 9.28
CA GLN A 699 -0.19 -29.08 9.69
C GLN A 699 0.93 -28.44 8.83
N PRO A 700 2.10 -28.11 9.42
CA PRO A 700 3.20 -27.46 8.70
C PRO A 700 3.95 -28.35 7.69
N ASP A 701 3.58 -29.63 7.55
CA ASP A 701 4.23 -30.55 6.60
C ASP A 701 3.98 -30.15 5.13
N PRO A 702 5.04 -29.86 4.34
CA PRO A 702 4.90 -29.53 2.92
C PRO A 702 4.27 -30.64 2.06
N ALA A 703 4.40 -31.91 2.44
CA ALA A 703 3.82 -33.03 1.68
C ALA A 703 2.30 -33.11 1.87
N ALA A 704 1.82 -33.13 3.13
CA ALA A 704 0.41 -33.01 3.47
C ALA A 704 -0.22 -31.73 2.89
N ALA A 705 0.49 -30.60 2.94
CA ALA A 705 0.03 -29.34 2.35
C ALA A 705 -0.19 -29.45 0.83
N LEU A 706 0.73 -30.10 0.11
CA LEU A 706 0.55 -30.36 -1.32
C LEU A 706 -0.63 -31.30 -1.58
N GLN A 707 -0.77 -32.40 -0.84
CA GLN A 707 -1.89 -33.32 -0.98
C GLN A 707 -3.23 -32.61 -0.76
N ALA A 708 -3.35 -31.75 0.26
CA ALA A 708 -4.55 -30.96 0.51
C ALA A 708 -4.91 -30.02 -0.66
N ARG A 709 -3.93 -29.36 -1.30
CA ARG A 709 -4.17 -28.53 -2.49
C ARG A 709 -4.58 -29.36 -3.71
N VAL A 710 -3.95 -30.52 -3.91
CA VAL A 710 -4.27 -31.44 -5.02
C VAL A 710 -5.70 -31.96 -4.88
N GLN A 711 -6.05 -32.49 -3.70
CA GLN A 711 -7.38 -33.03 -3.42
C GLN A 711 -8.47 -31.95 -3.62
N TRP A 712 -8.31 -30.78 -3.00
CA TRP A 712 -9.29 -29.71 -3.10
C TRP A 712 -9.51 -29.22 -4.54
N LEU A 713 -8.44 -29.09 -5.32
CA LEU A 713 -8.55 -28.73 -6.74
C LEU A 713 -9.22 -29.84 -7.56
N GLY A 714 -8.90 -31.11 -7.29
CA GLY A 714 -9.53 -32.26 -7.95
C GLY A 714 -11.03 -32.35 -7.68
N GLU A 715 -11.46 -32.14 -6.43
CA GLU A 715 -12.89 -32.08 -6.05
C GLU A 715 -13.61 -30.93 -6.76
N ARG A 716 -13.03 -29.72 -6.75
CA ARG A 716 -13.66 -28.51 -7.29
C ARG A 716 -13.61 -28.42 -8.83
N LEU A 717 -12.63 -29.03 -9.49
CA LEU A 717 -12.44 -28.99 -10.94
C LEU A 717 -12.51 -30.40 -11.57
N HIS A 718 -13.30 -31.31 -11.01
CA HIS A 718 -13.45 -32.70 -11.48
C HIS A 718 -13.88 -32.84 -12.96
N SER A 719 -14.49 -31.81 -13.56
CA SER A 719 -14.85 -31.77 -14.99
C SER A 719 -13.71 -31.29 -15.91
N VAL A 720 -12.57 -30.87 -15.34
CA VAL A 720 -11.41 -30.33 -16.06
C VAL A 720 -10.23 -31.30 -15.91
N PRO A 721 -9.58 -31.71 -17.01
CA PRO A 721 -8.38 -32.55 -16.95
C PRO A 721 -7.19 -31.77 -16.37
N LEU A 722 -6.93 -31.97 -15.08
CA LEU A 722 -5.83 -31.36 -14.32
C LEU A 722 -4.53 -32.13 -14.47
N ILE A 723 -3.42 -31.43 -14.72
CA ILE A 723 -2.06 -31.97 -14.64
C ILE A 723 -1.28 -31.20 -13.57
N HIS A 724 -0.91 -31.86 -12.48
CA HIS A 724 -0.17 -31.23 -11.38
C HIS A 724 1.33 -31.18 -11.67
N MET A 725 1.85 -29.96 -11.81
CA MET A 725 3.25 -29.67 -12.12
C MET A 725 4.01 -29.40 -10.81
N LEU A 726 4.93 -30.30 -10.43
CA LEU A 726 5.62 -30.32 -9.14
C LEU A 726 7.10 -29.89 -9.28
N GLU A 727 7.59 -28.94 -8.46
CA GLU A 727 8.98 -28.45 -8.56
C GLU A 727 10.04 -29.49 -8.16
N ALA A 728 9.67 -30.41 -7.28
CA ALA A 728 10.50 -31.52 -6.81
C ALA A 728 9.59 -32.59 -6.17
N GLY A 729 10.14 -33.78 -5.95
CA GLY A 729 9.47 -34.83 -5.17
C GLY A 729 10.36 -36.06 -4.99
N THR A 730 9.81 -37.03 -4.26
CA THR A 730 10.38 -38.37 -4.08
C THR A 730 9.30 -39.40 -4.39
N VAL A 731 9.67 -40.68 -4.52
CA VAL A 731 8.71 -41.78 -4.70
C VAL A 731 7.61 -41.74 -3.62
N ALA A 732 7.96 -41.41 -2.36
CA ALA A 732 7.02 -41.32 -1.25
C ALA A 732 5.96 -40.21 -1.41
N LEU A 733 6.21 -39.20 -2.25
CA LEU A 733 5.24 -38.16 -2.59
C LEU A 733 4.43 -38.55 -3.85
N TRP A 734 5.09 -39.13 -4.85
CA TRP A 734 4.50 -39.43 -6.15
C TRP A 734 3.61 -40.68 -6.13
N GLN A 735 3.96 -41.69 -5.34
CA GLN A 735 3.19 -42.93 -5.27
C GLN A 735 1.76 -42.72 -4.73
N PRO A 736 1.52 -42.03 -3.58
CA PRO A 736 0.16 -41.74 -3.12
C PRO A 736 -0.68 -40.95 -4.12
N LEU A 737 -0.07 -40.02 -4.86
CA LEU A 737 -0.75 -39.25 -5.91
C LEU A 737 -1.17 -40.15 -7.07
N SER A 738 -0.27 -41.03 -7.53
CA SER A 738 -0.59 -42.02 -8.58
C SER A 738 -1.68 -43.02 -8.13
N GLU A 739 -1.64 -43.48 -6.88
CA GLU A 739 -2.65 -44.38 -6.30
C GLU A 739 -4.04 -43.71 -6.19
N GLN A 740 -4.08 -42.39 -6.01
CA GLN A 740 -5.30 -41.57 -6.07
C GLN A 740 -5.75 -41.24 -7.50
N GLY A 741 -5.06 -41.73 -8.54
CA GLY A 741 -5.36 -41.43 -9.94
C GLY A 741 -4.98 -40.01 -10.39
N VAL A 742 -4.23 -39.27 -9.57
CA VAL A 742 -3.82 -37.89 -9.88
C VAL A 742 -2.79 -37.90 -11.02
N SER A 743 -3.06 -37.13 -12.07
CA SER A 743 -2.12 -36.89 -13.17
C SER A 743 -1.07 -35.86 -12.77
N TRP A 744 0.23 -36.19 -12.86
CA TRP A 744 1.31 -35.30 -12.44
C TRP A 744 2.57 -35.34 -13.32
N VAL A 745 3.32 -34.24 -13.31
CA VAL A 745 4.66 -34.11 -13.88
C VAL A 745 5.56 -33.45 -12.84
N ALA A 746 6.72 -34.03 -12.55
CA ALA A 746 7.63 -33.54 -11.52
C ALA A 746 9.02 -33.23 -12.08
N ARG A 747 9.50 -31.99 -11.87
CA ARG A 747 10.89 -31.60 -12.19
C ARG A 747 11.86 -32.43 -11.36
N CYS A 748 12.86 -32.97 -12.04
CA CYS A 748 13.92 -33.77 -11.45
C CYS A 748 15.28 -33.07 -11.61
N ALA A 749 16.19 -33.32 -10.67
CA ALA A 749 17.59 -32.91 -10.80
C ALA A 749 18.34 -33.90 -11.68
N GLY A 750 19.28 -33.43 -12.50
CA GLY A 750 20.11 -34.30 -13.36
C GLY A 750 20.92 -35.35 -12.57
N GLY A 751 21.22 -35.09 -11.29
CA GLY A 751 21.87 -36.04 -10.40
C GLY A 751 20.95 -37.10 -9.78
N THR A 752 19.62 -37.06 -10.02
CA THR A 752 18.68 -38.06 -9.48
C THR A 752 19.07 -39.46 -9.95
N ARG A 753 19.24 -40.39 -8.99
CA ARG A 753 19.54 -41.79 -9.27
C ARG A 753 18.32 -42.50 -9.81
N VAL A 754 18.51 -43.30 -10.85
CA VAL A 754 17.47 -44.13 -11.48
C VAL A 754 18.08 -45.46 -11.89
N ILE A 755 17.25 -46.43 -12.24
CA ILE A 755 17.65 -47.65 -12.93
C ILE A 755 17.08 -47.55 -14.35
N GLN A 756 17.93 -47.70 -15.36
CA GLN A 756 17.52 -47.78 -16.77
C GLN A 756 18.10 -49.07 -17.33
N ASP A 757 17.25 -49.91 -17.96
CA ASP A 757 17.65 -51.19 -18.54
C ASP A 757 18.47 -52.06 -17.54
N GLU A 758 17.93 -52.27 -16.33
CA GLU A 758 18.55 -52.94 -15.17
C GLU A 758 19.87 -52.33 -14.64
N CYS A 759 20.35 -51.22 -15.20
CA CYS A 759 21.59 -50.57 -14.81
C CYS A 759 21.34 -49.36 -13.88
N PRO A 760 21.89 -49.35 -12.64
CA PRO A 760 21.87 -48.17 -11.78
C PRO A 760 22.68 -47.00 -12.39
N THR A 761 22.02 -45.86 -12.56
CA THR A 761 22.56 -44.69 -13.27
C THR A 761 21.97 -43.39 -12.70
N ASN A 762 22.12 -42.26 -13.40
CA ASN A 762 21.50 -40.98 -13.07
C ASN A 762 20.96 -40.27 -14.32
N LEU A 763 20.04 -39.31 -14.13
CA LEU A 763 19.36 -38.62 -15.22
C LEU A 763 20.30 -37.88 -16.19
N ASN A 764 21.43 -37.35 -15.74
CA ASN A 764 22.45 -36.74 -16.61
C ASN A 764 23.11 -37.75 -17.56
N ALA A 765 23.29 -39.00 -17.13
CA ALA A 765 23.80 -40.07 -17.98
C ALA A 765 22.72 -40.56 -18.96
N VAL A 766 21.49 -40.76 -18.48
CA VAL A 766 20.33 -41.11 -19.34
C VAL A 766 20.10 -40.03 -20.42
N GLY A 767 20.14 -38.76 -20.03
CA GLY A 767 20.03 -37.62 -20.94
C GLY A 767 21.18 -37.48 -21.94
N LYS A 768 22.21 -38.32 -21.89
CA LYS A 768 23.28 -38.42 -22.90
C LYS A 768 23.11 -39.66 -23.80
N SER A 769 22.43 -40.71 -23.35
CA SER A 769 22.22 -41.95 -24.11
C SER A 769 20.97 -41.96 -24.98
N VAL A 770 19.99 -41.07 -24.70
CA VAL A 770 18.73 -41.01 -25.45
C VAL A 770 18.78 -40.11 -26.69
N GLY A 771 18.04 -40.49 -27.75
CA GLY A 771 17.85 -39.69 -28.96
C GLY A 771 16.77 -38.62 -28.79
N TYR A 772 16.99 -37.44 -29.34
CA TYR A 772 16.10 -36.27 -29.20
C TYR A 772 15.43 -35.88 -30.53
N LEU A 773 14.19 -35.39 -30.47
CA LEU A 773 13.51 -34.71 -31.58
C LEU A 773 13.37 -33.20 -31.31
N PRO A 774 13.39 -32.35 -32.35
CA PRO A 774 12.96 -30.97 -32.22
C PRO A 774 11.46 -30.90 -31.87
N VAL A 775 11.10 -29.89 -31.08
CA VAL A 775 9.74 -29.64 -30.58
C VAL A 775 9.33 -28.21 -30.91
N GLY A 776 8.24 -28.07 -31.66
CA GLY A 776 7.68 -26.76 -32.00
C GLY A 776 8.60 -25.95 -32.93
N GLN A 777 8.45 -24.63 -32.90
CA GLN A 777 9.36 -23.70 -33.56
C GLN A 777 10.22 -22.95 -32.51
N PRO A 778 11.47 -22.57 -32.81
CA PRO A 778 12.28 -21.82 -31.85
C PRO A 778 11.61 -20.52 -31.44
N GLY A 779 11.49 -20.28 -30.13
CA GLY A 779 10.78 -19.11 -29.60
C GLY A 779 9.26 -19.10 -29.82
N ASP A 780 8.60 -20.25 -30.01
CA ASP A 780 7.13 -20.30 -30.12
C ASP A 780 6.39 -20.08 -28.79
N MET A 781 7.06 -20.31 -27.65
CA MET A 781 6.48 -20.27 -26.30
C MET A 781 7.33 -19.49 -25.28
N PRO A 782 6.78 -19.12 -24.10
CA PRO A 782 7.56 -18.55 -23.00
C PRO A 782 8.76 -19.42 -22.61
N GLY A 783 9.89 -18.79 -22.26
CA GLY A 783 11.16 -19.47 -21.94
C GLY A 783 11.99 -19.93 -23.15
N LEU A 784 11.39 -20.02 -24.34
CA LEU A 784 12.14 -20.19 -25.60
C LEU A 784 12.42 -18.86 -26.32
N ARG A 785 11.70 -17.80 -25.95
CA ARG A 785 11.90 -16.44 -26.47
C ARG A 785 12.99 -15.70 -25.71
N PRO A 786 13.80 -14.87 -26.37
CA PRO A 786 14.72 -13.98 -25.67
C PRO A 786 13.93 -12.95 -24.84
N ALA A 787 14.50 -12.54 -23.70
CA ALA A 787 13.93 -11.45 -22.91
C ALA A 787 13.89 -10.15 -23.71
N SER A 788 12.86 -9.33 -23.51
CA SER A 788 12.70 -8.06 -24.25
C SER A 788 13.92 -7.14 -24.06
N GLY A 789 14.53 -6.72 -25.17
CA GLY A 789 15.78 -5.94 -25.20
C GLY A 789 17.08 -6.76 -25.11
N SER A 790 17.02 -8.10 -25.03
CA SER A 790 18.20 -8.96 -25.08
C SER A 790 18.75 -9.10 -26.51
N LYS A 791 20.08 -9.27 -26.63
CA LYS A 791 20.76 -9.63 -27.88
C LYS A 791 20.85 -11.15 -28.13
N THR A 792 20.27 -11.96 -27.25
CA THR A 792 20.29 -13.43 -27.35
C THR A 792 19.34 -13.92 -28.45
N ALA A 793 19.73 -14.98 -29.14
CA ALA A 793 18.88 -15.69 -30.09
C ALA A 793 17.70 -16.41 -29.40
N PRO A 794 16.62 -16.76 -30.11
CA PRO A 794 15.62 -17.69 -29.60
C PRO A 794 16.23 -19.08 -29.37
N LEU A 795 15.64 -19.84 -28.44
CA LEU A 795 16.04 -21.21 -28.14
C LEU A 795 15.12 -22.20 -28.88
N ALA A 796 15.71 -23.27 -29.41
CA ALA A 796 14.98 -24.42 -29.91
C ALA A 796 14.81 -25.45 -28.78
N LEU A 797 13.60 -25.97 -28.61
CA LEU A 797 13.32 -27.07 -27.67
C LEU A 797 13.51 -28.41 -28.37
N TRP A 798 14.22 -29.32 -27.73
CA TRP A 798 14.39 -30.70 -28.19
C TRP A 798 14.01 -31.66 -27.06
N ALA A 799 13.24 -32.71 -27.35
CA ALA A 799 12.71 -33.63 -26.35
C ALA A 799 13.03 -35.10 -26.64
N SER A 800 13.11 -35.88 -25.56
CA SER A 800 13.22 -37.33 -25.59
C SER A 800 12.36 -37.94 -24.47
N GLY A 801 11.77 -39.10 -24.72
CA GLY A 801 11.00 -39.88 -23.75
C GLY A 801 11.60 -41.27 -23.58
N THR A 802 11.67 -41.75 -22.34
CA THR A 802 12.09 -43.13 -22.01
C THR A 802 11.48 -43.55 -20.68
N GLU A 803 11.47 -44.84 -20.36
CA GLU A 803 11.05 -45.33 -19.04
C GLU A 803 12.27 -45.53 -18.14
N VAL A 804 12.11 -45.22 -16.85
CA VAL A 804 13.12 -45.45 -15.82
C VAL A 804 12.44 -45.92 -14.53
N VAL A 805 13.15 -46.75 -13.76
CA VAL A 805 12.69 -47.20 -12.45
C VAL A 805 13.36 -46.35 -11.37
N LEU A 806 12.56 -45.83 -10.44
CA LEU A 806 13.05 -45.05 -9.31
C LEU A 806 13.45 -45.98 -8.14
N PRO A 807 14.66 -45.84 -7.57
CA PRO A 807 15.08 -46.66 -6.43
C PRO A 807 14.30 -46.31 -5.17
N GLY A 808 13.71 -47.32 -4.51
CA GLY A 808 12.91 -47.17 -3.30
C GLY A 808 12.95 -48.43 -2.42
N LYS A 809 12.33 -48.37 -1.23
CA LYS A 809 12.18 -49.54 -0.35
C LYS A 809 10.97 -50.39 -0.80
N GLY A 810 11.15 -51.19 -1.84
CA GLY A 810 10.11 -52.05 -2.42
C GLY A 810 10.44 -52.45 -3.86
N GLN A 811 9.45 -52.96 -4.61
CA GLN A 811 9.54 -52.93 -6.08
C GLN A 811 9.60 -51.47 -6.53
N GLY A 812 10.58 -51.12 -7.35
CA GLY A 812 10.78 -49.73 -7.77
C GLY A 812 9.63 -49.23 -8.65
N ALA A 813 9.22 -47.99 -8.45
CA ALA A 813 8.18 -47.37 -9.28
C ALA A 813 8.75 -47.06 -10.68
N SER A 814 8.21 -47.70 -11.72
CA SER A 814 8.47 -47.30 -13.10
C SER A 814 7.75 -45.98 -13.39
N VAL A 815 8.46 -45.03 -13.98
CA VAL A 815 7.93 -43.73 -14.39
C VAL A 815 8.47 -43.36 -15.77
N ARG A 816 7.71 -42.56 -16.51
CA ARG A 816 8.18 -42.02 -17.79
C ARG A 816 9.06 -40.80 -17.54
N LEU A 817 10.31 -40.89 -17.95
CA LEU A 817 11.30 -39.81 -17.93
C LEU A 817 11.25 -39.04 -19.24
N ILE A 818 11.08 -37.72 -19.12
CA ILE A 818 11.18 -36.78 -20.22
C ILE A 818 12.45 -35.96 -20.05
N CYS A 819 13.30 -35.98 -21.06
CA CYS A 819 14.50 -35.17 -21.16
C CYS A 819 14.25 -34.04 -22.16
N ALA A 820 14.36 -32.78 -21.73
CA ALA A 820 14.23 -31.61 -22.58
C ALA A 820 15.56 -30.86 -22.65
N ARG A 821 16.02 -30.52 -23.85
CA ARG A 821 17.19 -29.67 -24.10
C ARG A 821 16.75 -28.36 -24.73
N LEU A 822 17.31 -27.27 -24.23
CA LEU A 822 17.25 -25.95 -24.81
C LEU A 822 18.52 -25.77 -25.63
N ILE A 823 18.38 -25.52 -26.93
CA ILE A 823 19.49 -25.37 -27.86
C ILE A 823 19.50 -23.92 -28.37
N ASP A 824 20.64 -23.25 -28.27
CA ASP A 824 20.81 -21.91 -28.86
C ASP A 824 20.79 -22.04 -30.40
N THR A 825 19.93 -21.26 -31.06
CA THR A 825 19.71 -21.40 -32.52
C THR A 825 20.84 -20.85 -33.39
N VAL A 826 21.79 -20.10 -32.81
CA VAL A 826 22.94 -19.53 -33.53
C VAL A 826 24.18 -20.40 -33.35
N THR A 827 24.46 -20.86 -32.14
CA THR A 827 25.65 -21.70 -31.86
C THR A 827 25.39 -23.19 -32.02
N GLY A 828 24.13 -23.64 -31.91
CA GLY A 828 23.78 -25.06 -31.85
C GLY A 828 24.15 -25.74 -30.51
N GLU A 829 24.65 -24.98 -29.53
CA GLU A 829 25.03 -25.51 -28.22
C GLU A 829 23.82 -25.72 -27.30
N VAL A 830 23.94 -26.66 -26.36
CA VAL A 830 22.89 -26.92 -25.35
C VAL A 830 22.96 -25.85 -24.26
N ALA A 831 22.19 -24.78 -24.45
CA ALA A 831 22.03 -23.68 -23.48
C ALA A 831 21.43 -24.12 -22.14
N GLY A 832 20.66 -25.22 -22.12
CA GLY A 832 20.09 -25.76 -20.89
C GLY A 832 19.50 -27.16 -21.05
N GLN A 833 19.32 -27.87 -19.93
CA GLN A 833 18.69 -29.19 -19.91
C GLN A 833 17.76 -29.32 -18.70
N LEU A 834 16.54 -29.80 -18.95
CA LEU A 834 15.50 -30.05 -17.96
C LEU A 834 15.14 -31.53 -17.97
N PHE A 835 14.84 -32.07 -16.79
CA PHE A 835 14.35 -33.43 -16.62
C PHE A 835 13.01 -33.40 -15.90
N GLY A 836 12.06 -34.22 -16.36
CA GLY A 836 10.78 -34.43 -15.71
C GLY A 836 10.44 -35.91 -15.62
N ALA A 837 9.90 -36.34 -14.48
CA ALA A 837 9.24 -37.63 -14.33
C ALA A 837 7.72 -37.44 -14.42
N THR A 838 6.99 -38.43 -14.91
CA THR A 838 5.52 -38.40 -14.96
C THR A 838 4.91 -39.79 -14.90
N ASN A 839 3.68 -39.88 -14.38
CA ASN A 839 2.82 -41.06 -14.50
C ASN A 839 1.95 -41.05 -15.78
N LEU A 840 2.07 -40.02 -16.63
CA LEU A 840 1.27 -39.88 -17.84
C LEU A 840 1.74 -40.83 -18.96
N PRO A 841 0.84 -41.64 -19.54
CA PRO A 841 1.16 -42.44 -20.72
C PRO A 841 1.37 -41.53 -21.94
N ALA A 842 2.17 -42.00 -22.90
CA ALA A 842 2.48 -41.26 -24.13
C ALA A 842 1.23 -40.88 -24.96
N SER A 843 0.13 -41.66 -24.83
CA SER A 843 -1.17 -41.40 -25.46
C SER A 843 -1.92 -40.20 -24.87
N GLN A 844 -1.65 -39.84 -23.61
CA GLN A 844 -2.24 -38.67 -22.94
C GLN A 844 -1.37 -37.42 -23.15
N ALA A 845 -0.05 -37.56 -23.03
CA ALA A 845 0.92 -36.51 -23.33
C ALA A 845 2.23 -37.10 -23.89
N ASP A 846 2.57 -36.74 -25.14
CA ASP A 846 3.83 -37.14 -25.76
C ASP A 846 5.04 -36.42 -25.13
N ALA A 847 6.26 -36.88 -25.47
CA ALA A 847 7.48 -36.33 -24.88
C ALA A 847 7.65 -34.84 -25.22
N ALA A 848 7.21 -34.42 -26.41
CA ALA A 848 7.19 -33.03 -26.84
C ALA A 848 6.28 -32.14 -25.98
N THR A 849 5.08 -32.63 -25.65
CA THR A 849 4.09 -31.92 -24.83
C THR A 849 4.57 -31.75 -23.39
N VAL A 850 5.06 -32.82 -22.77
CA VAL A 850 5.60 -32.73 -21.40
C VAL A 850 6.87 -31.86 -21.38
N ALA A 851 7.71 -31.90 -22.40
CA ALA A 851 8.88 -31.01 -22.51
C ALA A 851 8.49 -29.53 -22.55
N ARG A 852 7.44 -29.15 -23.30
CA ARG A 852 6.88 -27.78 -23.26
C ARG A 852 6.43 -27.44 -21.84
N TRP A 853 5.68 -28.32 -21.17
CA TRP A 853 5.20 -28.05 -19.82
C TRP A 853 6.35 -27.88 -18.80
N LEU A 854 7.47 -28.60 -18.95
CA LEU A 854 8.67 -28.40 -18.11
C LEU A 854 9.32 -27.04 -18.31
N VAL A 855 9.33 -26.50 -19.54
CA VAL A 855 9.79 -25.13 -19.83
C VAL A 855 8.83 -24.11 -19.21
N LEU A 856 7.51 -24.26 -19.44
CA LEU A 856 6.50 -23.39 -18.81
C LEU A 856 6.61 -23.38 -17.29
N GLN A 857 6.88 -24.52 -16.66
CA GLN A 857 7.02 -24.63 -15.22
C GLN A 857 8.25 -23.87 -14.68
N ASP A 858 9.36 -23.86 -15.42
CA ASP A 858 10.56 -23.11 -14.99
C ASP A 858 10.32 -21.59 -15.08
N GLU A 859 9.64 -21.13 -16.14
CA GLU A 859 9.18 -19.74 -16.30
C GLU A 859 8.11 -19.34 -15.26
N ALA A 860 7.18 -20.23 -14.94
CA ALA A 860 6.09 -19.99 -13.98
C ALA A 860 6.61 -19.67 -12.56
N LYS A 861 7.87 -20.00 -12.23
CA LYS A 861 8.54 -19.53 -10.99
C LYS A 861 8.55 -18.01 -10.86
N ALA A 862 8.46 -17.26 -11.96
CA ALA A 862 8.29 -15.81 -11.94
C ALA A 862 6.96 -15.37 -11.31
N ALA A 863 5.87 -16.13 -11.51
CA ALA A 863 4.57 -15.81 -10.93
C ALA A 863 4.61 -15.81 -9.40
N PHE A 864 5.26 -16.81 -8.78
CA PHE A 864 5.44 -16.88 -7.33
C PHE A 864 6.31 -15.73 -6.78
N ARG A 865 7.22 -15.17 -7.58
CA ARG A 865 7.92 -13.92 -7.22
C ARG A 865 6.98 -12.71 -7.31
N TYR A 866 6.09 -12.65 -8.31
CA TYR A 866 5.06 -11.62 -8.38
C TYR A 866 4.06 -11.72 -7.22
N MET A 867 3.68 -12.91 -6.75
CA MET A 867 2.83 -13.08 -5.55
C MET A 867 3.49 -12.45 -4.30
N ALA A 868 4.79 -12.70 -4.08
CA ALA A 868 5.52 -12.10 -2.95
C ALA A 868 5.65 -10.57 -3.07
N ASN A 869 5.82 -10.04 -4.29
CA ASN A 869 5.84 -8.58 -4.52
C ASN A 869 4.43 -7.97 -4.38
N ALA A 870 3.38 -8.67 -4.82
CA ALA A 870 1.99 -8.26 -4.68
C ALA A 870 1.55 -8.21 -3.22
N TRP A 871 1.96 -9.18 -2.41
CA TRP A 871 1.77 -9.15 -0.96
C TRP A 871 2.33 -7.87 -0.33
N GLN A 872 3.53 -7.43 -0.74
CA GLN A 872 4.16 -6.19 -0.26
C GLN A 872 3.47 -4.91 -0.78
N ALA A 873 2.72 -5.00 -1.88
CA ALA A 873 1.95 -3.90 -2.44
C ALA A 873 0.53 -3.78 -1.85
N LEU A 874 0.01 -4.86 -1.25
CA LEU A 874 -1.26 -4.87 -0.53
C LEU A 874 -1.09 -4.25 0.88
N PRO A 875 -2.11 -3.59 1.43
CA PRO A 875 -2.08 -3.07 2.80
C PRO A 875 -1.76 -4.18 3.82
N ALA A 876 -1.00 -3.83 4.86
CA ALA A 876 -0.82 -4.72 6.00
C ALA A 876 -2.15 -4.93 6.73
N VAL A 877 -2.47 -6.18 7.06
CA VAL A 877 -3.71 -6.56 7.74
C VAL A 877 -3.43 -7.55 8.88
N ASP A 878 -4.17 -7.38 9.97
CA ASP A 878 -4.10 -8.26 11.13
C ASP A 878 -5.21 -9.32 11.12
N GLY A 879 -4.96 -10.45 11.78
CA GLY A 879 -5.92 -11.54 11.95
C GLY A 879 -5.82 -12.65 10.88
N ALA A 880 -6.02 -13.89 11.31
CA ALA A 880 -5.83 -15.08 10.48
C ALA A 880 -6.71 -15.11 9.21
N HIS A 881 -7.98 -14.70 9.31
CA HIS A 881 -8.90 -14.64 8.17
C HIS A 881 -8.44 -13.58 7.14
N THR A 882 -7.98 -12.42 7.61
CA THR A 882 -7.51 -11.32 6.75
C THR A 882 -6.19 -11.68 6.06
N LEU A 883 -5.27 -12.35 6.76
CA LEU A 883 -4.04 -12.89 6.17
C LEU A 883 -4.34 -13.98 5.11
N ALA A 884 -5.35 -14.83 5.33
CA ALA A 884 -5.79 -15.79 4.32
C ALA A 884 -6.36 -15.08 3.07
N ARG A 885 -7.22 -14.06 3.23
CA ARG A 885 -7.71 -13.20 2.12
C ARG A 885 -6.56 -12.51 1.38
N GLN A 886 -5.59 -11.92 2.10
CA GLN A 886 -4.41 -11.29 1.50
C GLN A 886 -3.56 -12.29 0.71
N SER A 887 -3.41 -13.53 1.20
CA SER A 887 -2.65 -14.57 0.49
C SER A 887 -3.29 -14.94 -0.84
N LEU A 888 -4.62 -15.11 -0.85
CA LEU A 888 -5.43 -15.37 -2.03
C LEU A 888 -5.33 -14.22 -3.04
N MET A 889 -5.47 -12.99 -2.56
CA MET A 889 -5.39 -11.78 -3.38
C MET A 889 -4.00 -11.58 -4.01
N ALA A 890 -2.93 -11.84 -3.24
CA ALA A 890 -1.55 -11.88 -3.76
C ALA A 890 -1.36 -12.98 -4.82
N GLY A 891 -2.04 -14.12 -4.66
CA GLY A 891 -2.14 -15.19 -5.65
C GLY A 891 -2.70 -14.71 -7.00
N GLN A 892 -3.87 -14.08 -6.99
CA GLN A 892 -4.51 -13.59 -8.22
C GLN A 892 -3.68 -12.50 -8.92
N LEU A 893 -3.14 -11.54 -8.16
CA LEU A 893 -2.21 -10.54 -8.71
C LEU A 893 -0.94 -11.18 -9.30
N GLY A 894 -0.46 -12.27 -8.71
CA GLY A 894 0.66 -13.04 -9.24
C GLY A 894 0.38 -13.65 -10.62
N ALA A 895 -0.85 -14.13 -10.85
CA ALA A 895 -1.30 -14.65 -12.14
C ALA A 895 -1.39 -13.54 -13.20
N ALA A 896 -2.04 -12.41 -12.88
CA ALA A 896 -2.16 -11.25 -13.77
C ALA A 896 -0.78 -10.63 -14.10
N CYS A 897 0.08 -10.45 -13.10
CA CYS A 897 1.45 -9.97 -13.32
C CYS A 897 2.29 -10.95 -14.17
N TRP A 898 2.03 -12.26 -14.07
CA TRP A 898 2.67 -13.22 -14.96
C TRP A 898 2.23 -13.02 -16.42
N GLN A 899 0.93 -12.85 -16.68
CA GLN A 899 0.42 -12.57 -18.03
C GLN A 899 1.02 -11.28 -18.61
N LEU A 900 0.93 -10.19 -17.86
CA LEU A 900 1.48 -8.89 -18.24
C LEU A 900 2.97 -8.96 -18.58
N ALA A 901 3.75 -9.80 -17.89
CA ALA A 901 5.18 -9.93 -18.12
C ALA A 901 5.57 -10.86 -19.31
N HIS A 902 4.79 -11.89 -19.63
CA HIS A 902 5.21 -12.95 -20.58
C HIS A 902 4.33 -13.06 -21.85
N SER A 903 3.11 -12.52 -21.84
CA SER A 903 2.26 -12.48 -23.03
C SER A 903 2.73 -11.37 -23.99
N PRO A 904 3.05 -11.66 -25.27
CA PRO A 904 3.36 -10.61 -26.25
C PRO A 904 2.19 -9.68 -26.52
N ALA A 905 0.95 -10.15 -26.34
CA ALA A 905 -0.23 -9.31 -26.50
C ALA A 905 -0.30 -8.20 -25.43
N ALA A 906 0.35 -8.39 -24.28
CA ALA A 906 0.42 -7.38 -23.22
C ALA A 906 1.41 -6.23 -23.51
N ASP A 907 2.10 -6.24 -24.65
CA ASP A 907 3.03 -5.17 -25.04
C ASP A 907 2.36 -3.78 -25.02
N VAL A 908 1.09 -3.69 -25.46
CA VAL A 908 0.27 -2.46 -25.44
C VAL A 908 0.04 -1.91 -24.03
N VAL A 909 0.01 -2.79 -23.02
CA VAL A 909 -0.29 -2.46 -21.62
C VAL A 909 0.96 -2.02 -20.84
N ARG A 910 2.15 -2.53 -21.19
CA ARG A 910 3.38 -2.24 -20.43
C ARG A 910 3.79 -0.78 -20.49
N GLY A 911 3.55 -0.10 -21.61
CA GLY A 911 3.82 1.33 -21.77
C GLY A 911 3.02 2.18 -20.78
N PRO A 912 1.68 2.15 -20.83
CA PRO A 912 0.81 2.84 -19.87
C PRO A 912 1.05 2.45 -18.41
N LEU A 913 1.26 1.17 -18.09
CA LEU A 913 1.64 0.74 -16.73
C LEU A 913 2.96 1.35 -16.25
N SER A 914 3.94 1.56 -17.14
CA SER A 914 5.18 2.26 -16.79
C SER A 914 4.93 3.74 -16.50
N GLY A 915 4.03 4.40 -17.24
CA GLY A 915 3.61 5.78 -16.99
C GLY A 915 3.04 6.00 -15.58
N ILE A 916 2.16 5.09 -15.13
CA ILE A 916 1.52 5.08 -13.80
C ILE A 916 2.51 4.99 -12.63
N VAL A 917 3.71 4.46 -12.86
CA VAL A 917 4.78 4.33 -11.85
C VAL A 917 5.70 5.55 -11.80
N GLY A 918 5.70 6.38 -12.86
CA GLY A 918 6.51 7.58 -13.02
C GLY A 918 7.65 7.39 -14.03
N THR A 919 7.93 8.43 -14.82
CA THR A 919 8.84 8.41 -15.99
C THR A 919 10.27 7.97 -15.70
N GLU A 920 10.78 8.16 -14.49
CA GLU A 920 12.14 7.73 -14.10
C GLU A 920 12.23 6.26 -13.63
N ARG A 921 11.09 5.58 -13.44
CA ARG A 921 11.05 4.22 -12.86
C ARG A 921 10.70 3.18 -13.92
N LYS A 922 11.69 2.35 -14.29
CA LYS A 922 11.44 1.16 -15.11
C LYS A 922 10.42 0.24 -14.44
N LEU A 923 9.47 -0.28 -15.21
CA LEU A 923 8.47 -1.27 -14.80
C LEU A 923 9.14 -2.63 -14.47
N SER A 924 9.84 -2.68 -13.34
CA SER A 924 10.47 -3.89 -12.83
C SER A 924 9.44 -4.84 -12.25
N GLY A 925 9.80 -6.12 -12.10
CA GLY A 925 8.92 -7.13 -11.52
C GLY A 925 8.47 -6.86 -10.07
N LYS A 926 9.14 -5.94 -9.35
CA LYS A 926 8.67 -5.43 -8.04
C LYS A 926 7.60 -4.34 -8.17
N MET A 927 7.68 -3.52 -9.21
CA MET A 927 6.74 -2.42 -9.46
C MET A 927 5.50 -2.86 -10.22
N LEU A 928 5.55 -3.99 -10.94
CA LEU A 928 4.43 -4.47 -11.76
C LEU A 928 3.11 -4.67 -10.95
N PRO A 929 3.09 -5.29 -9.75
CA PRO A 929 1.87 -5.35 -8.95
C PRO A 929 1.37 -3.98 -8.49
N VAL A 930 2.27 -3.05 -8.17
CA VAL A 930 1.94 -1.67 -7.77
C VAL A 930 1.33 -0.89 -8.94
N ALA A 931 1.88 -1.06 -10.15
CA ALA A 931 1.35 -0.46 -11.37
C ALA A 931 -0.06 -0.98 -11.68
N LEU A 932 -0.27 -2.30 -11.55
CA LEU A 932 -1.54 -2.95 -11.80
C LEU A 932 -2.62 -2.52 -10.80
N LEU A 933 -2.30 -2.48 -9.50
CA LEU A 933 -3.22 -2.00 -8.46
C LEU A 933 -3.63 -0.53 -8.67
N LYS A 934 -2.67 0.33 -9.06
CA LYS A 934 -2.98 1.72 -9.45
C LYS A 934 -3.86 1.79 -10.70
N MET A 935 -3.62 0.94 -11.70
CA MET A 935 -4.46 0.88 -12.90
C MET A 935 -5.89 0.47 -12.54
N PHE A 936 -6.07 -0.59 -11.74
CA PHE A 936 -7.41 -0.99 -11.28
C PHE A 936 -8.15 0.16 -10.58
N ALA A 937 -7.50 0.85 -9.64
CA ALA A 937 -8.08 2.04 -9.00
C ALA A 937 -8.50 3.15 -10.01
N LEU A 938 -7.69 3.42 -11.04
CA LEU A 938 -8.01 4.39 -12.08
C LEU A 938 -9.21 3.96 -12.96
N LEU A 939 -9.36 2.66 -13.24
CA LEU A 939 -10.49 2.11 -13.99
C LEU A 939 -11.80 2.18 -13.20
N GLU A 940 -11.77 1.90 -11.89
CA GLU A 940 -12.95 2.08 -11.03
C GLU A 940 -13.37 3.55 -10.92
N MET A 941 -12.40 4.45 -10.74
CA MET A 941 -12.65 5.89 -10.67
C MET A 941 -13.27 6.49 -11.95
N THR A 942 -13.31 5.74 -13.05
CA THR A 942 -13.89 6.18 -14.32
C THR A 942 -15.05 5.34 -14.84
N GLY A 943 -15.42 4.28 -14.12
CA GLY A 943 -16.53 3.40 -14.49
C GLY A 943 -16.22 2.51 -15.68
N GLY A 944 -14.99 1.98 -15.78
CA GLY A 944 -14.75 0.78 -16.59
C GLY A 944 -15.57 -0.38 -16.02
N ALA A 945 -16.33 -1.08 -16.87
CA ALA A 945 -17.13 -2.25 -16.48
C ALA A 945 -16.30 -3.26 -15.69
#